data_AF-A0A9P0XHW8-F1
#
_entry.id   AF-A0A9P0XHW8-F1
#
_cell.length_a   1.000
_cell.length_b   1.000
_cell.length_c   1.000
_cell.angle_alpha   90.00
_cell.angle_beta   90.00
_cell.angle_gamma   90.00
#
_symmetry.space_group_name_H-M   'P 1'
#
loop_
_entity.id
_entity.type
_entity.pdbx_description
1 polymer ?
#
loop_
_entity_poly.entity_id
_entity_poly.type
_entity_poly.pdbx_seq_one_letter_code
_entity_poly.pdbx_strand_id
1 'polypeptide(L)'
;MACVQTRKILSLWLRFAIFPFVAFADPQLDLPPLSSTQRNPYGFGISTTQSNIGSNFDRNRNFQFSTARPQSATGYPSTTLSGITPVISNNGYPSVNYGSGPSSTLRPFDERNRDDRIDINSDPNFRRNDPNFVRNDPNFVGTNPFDINRNLNTNSIDNRINQVSLHQIKDFLKQADEQASKECTNNVAAQWNFETDVNDATQHAALDAQQRYTLFQRGLWEVAQQLPRGGIRDFSTFRQLRLLSIIGPAALPPDQLDRYNRIINDMLAVYNTAEICAYNEPFKCGLHLNPDLQFIMSHSRDWDELQHAWTEWRRNTGRRIRDLYEQLVDLTNQAARLNNFTDASAYWMFPYDSFNMRQEVDEVWEQVKPLYELLHAYVRRRLREAYGPERISRSAPIPAHVLGDMWGQSWSGIAQLTLPYPGKKQIDVTPEMIRQGFTPLTTFQLAEEFFVSMNMSALPPDFWALSVLEQPADRQIHCQPSAWDFCNRHDYRIKMCTHPDMKDLITAHHEMAHIEYFLSYRNLPKVFRDGANPGFHEAIGETIALSVSSPRHLQTLGLVQRSIDDTAHDTNYLFTQAMDKLAFLPFALVMDRWRWDVFTGDVRKEQYNCHWWRLREQYQGVKPPVLRSELDFDPGSKYHIPANIPYIR
;
A
#
# COMPACT_ATOMS: atom_id res chain seq x y z
N MET A 1 -16.45 -27.23 11.94
CA MET A 1 -15.14 -27.00 11.31
C MET A 1 -15.36 -26.58 9.86
N ALA A 2 -15.02 -25.35 9.52
CA ALA A 2 -15.24 -24.77 8.19
C ALA A 2 -14.19 -25.15 7.13
N CYS A 3 -13.11 -25.81 7.55
CA CYS A 3 -12.02 -26.24 6.68
C CYS A 3 -11.65 -27.69 6.98
N VAL A 4 -11.60 -28.53 5.95
CA VAL A 4 -11.32 -29.96 6.07
C VAL A 4 -9.81 -30.18 5.98
N GLN A 5 -9.17 -30.56 7.09
CA GLN A 5 -7.82 -31.12 7.03
C GLN A 5 -7.90 -32.51 6.41
N THR A 6 -7.38 -32.67 5.20
CA THR A 6 -7.14 -33.99 4.62
C THR A 6 -6.03 -34.68 5.42
N ARG A 7 -6.40 -35.37 6.51
CA ARG A 7 -5.52 -36.39 7.09
C ARG A 7 -5.30 -37.45 6.01
N LYS A 8 -4.04 -37.73 5.67
CA LYS A 8 -3.67 -38.89 4.85
C LYS A 8 -4.18 -40.16 5.55
N ILE A 9 -5.37 -40.61 5.18
CA ILE A 9 -5.83 -41.96 5.50
C ILE A 9 -5.37 -42.83 4.34
N LEU A 10 -4.21 -43.47 4.50
CA LEU A 10 -3.82 -44.60 3.67
C LEU A 10 -4.72 -45.79 4.03
N SER A 11 -5.46 -46.26 3.04
CA SER A 11 -5.94 -47.64 2.82
C SER A 11 -6.50 -48.44 4.00
N LEU A 12 -7.78 -48.78 3.90
CA LEU A 12 -8.25 -50.16 3.74
C LEU A 12 -9.74 -50.09 3.43
N TRP A 13 -10.21 -50.69 2.33
CA TRP A 13 -11.41 -51.55 2.28
C TRP A 13 -11.55 -52.11 0.86
N LEU A 14 -11.41 -53.43 0.78
CA LEU A 14 -11.53 -54.26 -0.40
C LEU A 14 -13.02 -54.53 -0.72
N ARG A 15 -13.35 -54.42 -2.02
CA ARG A 15 -14.24 -55.26 -2.85
C ARG A 15 -15.53 -55.86 -2.25
N PHE A 16 -16.66 -55.61 -2.93
CA PHE A 16 -17.50 -56.67 -3.53
C PHE A 16 -18.23 -56.13 -4.80
N ALA A 17 -18.31 -56.98 -5.83
CA ALA A 17 -18.87 -56.75 -7.17
C ALA A 17 -20.42 -56.98 -7.20
N ILE A 18 -21.23 -56.59 -8.21
CA ILE A 18 -21.44 -57.24 -9.54
C ILE A 18 -22.59 -56.50 -10.30
N PHE A 19 -22.31 -56.05 -11.56
CA PHE A 19 -23.11 -55.97 -12.84
C PHE A 19 -24.56 -55.40 -12.96
N PRO A 20 -25.09 -55.11 -14.20
CA PRO A 20 -24.48 -54.95 -15.55
C PRO A 20 -24.92 -53.69 -16.37
N PHE A 21 -24.25 -53.55 -17.52
CA PHE A 21 -24.41 -52.63 -18.67
C PHE A 21 -25.79 -52.60 -19.37
N VAL A 22 -26.15 -51.44 -19.93
CA VAL A 22 -26.81 -51.27 -21.25
C VAL A 22 -26.30 -49.97 -21.92
N ALA A 23 -26.06 -50.04 -23.23
CA ALA A 23 -25.47 -49.02 -24.12
C ALA A 23 -26.51 -48.36 -25.06
N PHE A 24 -26.02 -47.41 -25.91
CA PHE A 24 -26.63 -46.72 -27.07
C PHE A 24 -27.43 -45.43 -26.75
N ALA A 25 -27.36 -44.31 -27.49
CA ALA A 25 -26.65 -43.89 -28.71
C ALA A 25 -26.68 -42.33 -28.85
N ASP A 26 -25.73 -41.77 -29.60
CA ASP A 26 -25.79 -40.41 -30.20
C ASP A 26 -26.79 -40.36 -31.37
N PRO A 27 -27.23 -39.15 -31.78
CA PRO A 27 -27.02 -38.79 -33.18
C PRO A 27 -26.63 -37.32 -33.47
N GLN A 28 -26.03 -37.21 -34.65
CA GLN A 28 -25.43 -36.09 -35.38
C GLN A 28 -26.37 -34.94 -35.83
N LEU A 29 -25.78 -33.72 -35.85
CA LEU A 29 -25.70 -32.71 -36.92
C LEU A 29 -26.89 -32.44 -37.86
N ASP A 30 -27.24 -31.15 -38.01
CA ASP A 30 -27.53 -30.51 -39.31
C ASP A 30 -27.47 -28.96 -39.26
N LEU A 31 -26.74 -28.36 -40.22
CA LEU A 31 -26.75 -26.95 -40.64
C LEU A 31 -27.29 -26.90 -42.08
N PRO A 32 -28.07 -25.89 -42.52
CA PRO A 32 -27.54 -24.80 -43.40
C PRO A 32 -28.41 -23.50 -43.40
N PRO A 33 -28.34 -22.55 -44.39
CA PRO A 33 -27.24 -21.69 -44.86
C PRO A 33 -27.60 -20.16 -44.92
N LEU A 34 -26.68 -19.38 -45.50
CA LEU A 34 -26.54 -17.91 -45.60
C LEU A 34 -27.49 -17.11 -46.54
N SER A 35 -27.61 -15.82 -46.19
CA SER A 35 -27.75 -14.57 -47.02
C SER A 35 -29.15 -13.96 -47.25
N SER A 36 -29.30 -12.66 -46.90
CA SER A 36 -29.66 -11.58 -47.83
C SER A 36 -29.66 -10.19 -47.16
N THR A 37 -29.42 -9.19 -48.00
CA THR A 37 -29.31 -7.74 -47.81
C THR A 37 -30.63 -7.01 -47.45
N GLN A 38 -30.56 -5.90 -46.68
CA GLN A 38 -30.98 -4.53 -47.09
C GLN A 38 -31.45 -3.60 -45.92
N ARG A 39 -30.97 -2.33 -46.03
CA ARG A 39 -31.67 -1.03 -45.82
C ARG A 39 -31.97 -0.47 -44.42
N ASN A 40 -31.23 0.61 -44.12
CA ASN A 40 -31.67 1.86 -43.47
C ASN A 40 -32.87 2.50 -44.20
N PRO A 41 -33.75 3.32 -43.57
CA PRO A 41 -33.47 4.77 -43.42
C PRO A 41 -34.18 5.54 -42.25
N TYR A 42 -33.89 6.86 -42.20
CA TYR A 42 -34.45 7.99 -41.40
C TYR A 42 -33.72 8.30 -40.07
N GLY A 43 -33.07 9.44 -39.82
CA GLY A 43 -32.90 10.69 -40.57
C GLY A 43 -33.89 11.79 -40.14
N PHE A 44 -33.50 12.66 -39.20
CA PHE A 44 -33.96 14.05 -39.12
C PHE A 44 -32.91 14.91 -38.39
N GLY A 45 -32.43 15.93 -39.09
CA GLY A 45 -31.72 17.08 -38.54
C GLY A 45 -32.54 18.36 -38.75
N ILE A 46 -31.92 19.49 -38.38
CA ILE A 46 -32.26 20.94 -38.51
C ILE A 46 -32.09 21.55 -37.11
N SER A 47 -31.47 22.71 -36.87
CA SER A 47 -30.65 23.66 -37.63
C SER A 47 -30.22 24.75 -36.63
N THR A 48 -29.08 25.35 -36.92
CA THR A 48 -28.42 26.54 -36.36
C THR A 48 -29.29 27.80 -36.20
N THR A 49 -28.90 28.67 -35.26
CA THR A 49 -28.78 30.13 -35.49
C THR A 49 -27.79 30.77 -34.52
N GLN A 50 -26.93 31.64 -35.07
CA GLN A 50 -25.96 32.51 -34.40
C GLN A 50 -26.64 33.79 -33.87
N SER A 51 -26.04 34.41 -32.85
CA SER A 51 -26.03 35.89 -32.72
C SER A 51 -24.83 36.35 -31.88
N ASN A 52 -23.95 37.14 -32.52
CA ASN A 52 -22.91 37.98 -31.92
C ASN A 52 -23.54 39.17 -31.17
N ILE A 53 -22.99 39.53 -29.99
CA ILE A 53 -22.84 40.93 -29.54
C ILE A 53 -21.53 41.01 -28.72
N GLY A 54 -20.63 41.90 -29.10
CA GLY A 54 -19.41 42.22 -28.36
C GLY A 54 -19.57 43.40 -27.40
N SER A 55 -18.64 43.54 -26.45
CA SER A 55 -18.20 44.85 -25.96
C SER A 55 -16.82 44.74 -25.29
N ASN A 56 -15.90 45.58 -25.78
CA ASN A 56 -14.62 45.93 -25.17
C ASN A 56 -14.85 46.82 -23.93
N PHE A 57 -14.04 46.67 -22.89
CA PHE A 57 -13.55 47.80 -22.09
C PHE A 57 -12.18 47.49 -21.48
N ASP A 58 -11.16 48.19 -21.99
CA ASP A 58 -9.87 48.46 -21.35
C ASP A 58 -10.05 49.35 -20.11
N ARG A 59 -9.25 49.11 -19.07
CA ARG A 59 -8.38 50.13 -18.43
C ARG A 59 -7.60 49.58 -17.21
N ASN A 60 -6.28 49.47 -17.41
CA ASN A 60 -5.20 50.09 -16.60
C ASN A 60 -5.33 50.13 -15.05
N ARG A 61 -4.35 49.53 -14.36
CA ARG A 61 -3.28 50.27 -13.63
C ARG A 61 -2.24 49.35 -12.96
N ASN A 62 -0.99 49.50 -13.43
CA ASN A 62 0.29 49.59 -12.70
C ASN A 62 0.41 48.98 -11.29
N PHE A 63 1.43 48.14 -11.08
CA PHE A 63 2.66 48.54 -10.37
C PHE A 63 3.87 47.71 -10.82
N GLN A 64 4.98 48.39 -11.03
CA GLN A 64 6.25 47.91 -11.60
C GLN A 64 7.36 47.93 -10.55
N PHE A 65 8.24 46.92 -10.64
CA PHE A 65 9.68 46.84 -10.31
C PHE A 65 10.23 47.21 -8.92
N SER A 66 11.09 46.33 -8.39
CA SER A 66 12.47 46.74 -8.08
C SER A 66 13.45 45.57 -8.02
N THR A 67 14.50 45.68 -8.83
CA THR A 67 15.76 44.92 -8.84
C THR A 67 16.78 45.55 -7.90
N ALA A 68 17.51 44.79 -7.09
CA ALA A 68 18.78 45.27 -6.50
C ALA A 68 19.73 44.15 -6.04
N ARG A 69 20.88 44.05 -6.72
CA ARG A 69 22.24 43.73 -6.22
C ARG A 69 23.12 44.91 -6.73
N PRO A 70 24.39 45.13 -6.34
CA PRO A 70 25.27 44.43 -5.38
C PRO A 70 26.08 45.38 -4.44
N GLN A 71 26.89 44.84 -3.52
CA GLN A 71 28.20 45.43 -3.19
C GLN A 71 29.12 44.48 -2.39
N SER A 72 30.40 44.59 -2.70
CA SER A 72 31.57 43.84 -2.22
C SER A 72 32.45 44.72 -1.33
N ALA A 73 33.09 44.16 -0.31
CA ALA A 73 34.30 44.74 0.31
C ALA A 73 35.23 43.67 0.91
N THR A 74 36.52 43.81 0.58
CA THR A 74 37.80 43.21 1.02
C THR A 74 38.19 43.62 2.46
N GLY A 75 39.07 43.01 3.28
CA GLY A 75 39.96 41.83 3.23
C GLY A 75 40.87 41.70 4.50
N TYR A 76 41.41 40.48 4.75
CA TYR A 76 42.66 40.03 5.46
C TYR A 76 42.83 40.05 7.02
N PRO A 77 43.76 39.24 7.61
CA PRO A 77 43.96 37.78 7.51
C PRO A 77 44.12 37.08 8.89
N SER A 78 43.89 35.77 8.99
CA SER A 78 44.56 34.94 10.01
C SER A 78 44.72 33.49 9.53
N THR A 79 45.92 32.98 9.76
CA THR A 79 46.55 31.75 9.28
C THR A 79 45.96 30.46 9.86
N THR A 80 45.57 29.51 9.02
CA THR A 80 45.48 28.08 9.40
C THR A 80 45.85 27.16 8.22
N LEU A 81 46.50 26.06 8.60
CA LEU A 81 47.17 25.06 7.77
C LEU A 81 46.24 24.34 6.77
N SER A 82 46.76 24.18 5.55
CA SER A 82 46.47 23.13 4.56
C SER A 82 46.48 21.72 5.18
N GLY A 83 45.69 20.71 4.82
CA GLY A 83 44.64 20.42 3.82
C GLY A 83 44.04 19.05 4.23
N ILE A 84 42.84 18.63 3.83
CA ILE A 84 42.50 18.01 2.54
C ILE A 84 40.97 18.01 2.43
N THR A 85 40.46 18.67 1.39
CA THR A 85 39.07 18.62 0.90
C THR A 85 38.96 17.50 -0.15
N PRO A 86 37.95 16.62 -0.11
CA PRO A 86 37.64 15.80 -1.27
C PRO A 86 36.94 16.66 -2.33
N VAL A 87 37.59 16.83 -3.47
CA VAL A 87 36.98 17.31 -4.71
C VAL A 87 36.10 16.17 -5.23
N ILE A 88 34.78 16.28 -5.07
CA ILE A 88 33.83 15.46 -5.83
C ILE A 88 33.54 16.24 -7.12
N SER A 89 34.03 15.71 -8.23
CA SER A 89 33.77 16.26 -9.57
C SER A 89 32.28 16.27 -9.86
N ASN A 90 31.72 17.46 -10.06
CA ASN A 90 30.57 17.67 -10.94
C ASN A 90 31.04 17.35 -12.38
N ASN A 91 30.65 16.21 -12.91
CA ASN A 91 30.58 15.91 -14.35
C ASN A 91 29.34 15.01 -14.46
N GLY A 92 28.26 15.40 -15.11
CA GLY A 92 28.20 15.79 -16.51
C GLY A 92 27.33 14.73 -17.18
N TYR A 93 26.07 15.07 -17.43
CA TYR A 93 25.13 14.24 -18.19
C TYR A 93 25.77 13.79 -19.51
N PRO A 94 25.71 12.51 -19.89
CA PRO A 94 25.82 12.14 -21.28
C PRO A 94 24.50 12.49 -21.98
N SER A 95 24.53 13.44 -22.89
CA SER A 95 23.48 13.58 -23.90
C SER A 95 23.52 12.33 -24.78
N VAL A 96 22.49 11.48 -24.70
CA VAL A 96 22.32 10.41 -25.69
C VAL A 96 21.56 10.99 -26.87
N ASN A 97 22.29 11.13 -27.97
CA ASN A 97 21.83 11.64 -29.25
C ASN A 97 20.82 10.65 -29.87
N TYR A 98 19.67 11.16 -30.29
CA TYR A 98 18.64 10.37 -30.99
C TYR A 98 19.18 9.85 -32.32
N GLY A 99 19.40 8.53 -32.39
CA GLY A 99 19.60 7.79 -33.63
C GLY A 99 18.28 7.18 -34.08
N SER A 100 17.71 7.74 -35.15
CA SER A 100 16.53 7.27 -35.87
C SER A 100 16.69 5.87 -36.46
N GLY A 101 15.82 4.91 -36.11
CA GLY A 101 15.67 3.60 -36.73
C GLY A 101 14.53 2.80 -36.07
N PRO A 102 13.73 2.00 -36.81
CA PRO A 102 12.29 1.94 -36.58
C PRO A 102 11.83 0.97 -35.48
N SER A 103 10.70 1.38 -34.90
CA SER A 103 9.74 0.65 -34.08
C SER A 103 9.59 -0.84 -34.42
N SER A 104 9.64 -1.68 -33.38
CA SER A 104 8.87 -2.92 -33.36
C SER A 104 8.35 -3.21 -31.95
N THR A 105 7.09 -2.85 -31.74
CA THR A 105 6.20 -3.45 -30.73
C THR A 105 6.19 -4.98 -30.87
N LEU A 106 6.47 -5.75 -29.81
CA LEU A 106 6.03 -7.14 -29.73
C LEU A 106 5.84 -7.56 -28.26
N ARG A 107 4.59 -7.91 -27.94
CA ARG A 107 4.16 -8.62 -26.73
C ARG A 107 4.41 -10.15 -26.87
N PRO A 108 4.28 -10.93 -25.77
CA PRO A 108 5.00 -12.17 -25.54
C PRO A 108 4.24 -13.46 -25.93
N PHE A 109 4.99 -14.58 -25.90
CA PHE A 109 4.59 -16.00 -26.05
C PHE A 109 4.45 -16.58 -27.47
N ASP A 110 5.40 -17.43 -27.84
CA ASP A 110 5.14 -18.64 -28.63
C ASP A 110 6.03 -19.80 -28.12
N GLU A 111 5.41 -20.72 -27.35
CA GLU A 111 6.01 -21.98 -26.93
C GLU A 111 5.82 -23.03 -28.03
N ARG A 112 6.75 -23.15 -28.98
CA ARG A 112 6.93 -24.39 -29.79
C ARG A 112 8.37 -24.58 -30.22
N ASN A 113 9.16 -25.21 -29.35
CA ASN A 113 10.09 -26.29 -29.69
C ASN A 113 11.03 -26.55 -28.50
N ARG A 114 10.64 -27.52 -27.67
CA ARG A 114 11.60 -28.27 -26.86
C ARG A 114 12.44 -29.13 -27.80
N ASP A 115 13.75 -28.93 -27.75
CA ASP A 115 14.68 -30.06 -27.87
C ASP A 115 15.60 -30.03 -26.65
N ASP A 116 15.22 -30.82 -25.65
CA ASP A 116 15.96 -31.04 -24.43
C ASP A 116 17.12 -32.02 -24.71
N ARG A 117 18.36 -31.51 -24.81
CA ARG A 117 19.61 -32.24 -24.51
C ARG A 117 20.82 -31.30 -24.62
N ILE A 118 21.22 -30.71 -23.50
CA ILE A 118 22.60 -30.23 -23.33
C ILE A 118 23.25 -31.13 -22.27
N ASP A 119 24.17 -31.97 -22.76
CA ASP A 119 25.06 -32.80 -21.96
C ASP A 119 26.14 -31.91 -21.32
N ILE A 120 26.07 -31.75 -20.00
CA ILE A 120 26.93 -30.87 -19.19
C ILE A 120 28.39 -31.35 -19.13
N ASN A 121 28.74 -32.52 -19.68
CA ASN A 121 30.08 -33.11 -19.54
C ASN A 121 31.03 -32.92 -20.73
N SER A 122 30.70 -32.09 -21.73
CA SER A 122 31.54 -31.95 -22.94
C SER A 122 31.83 -30.54 -23.43
N ASP A 123 31.64 -29.50 -22.60
CA ASP A 123 32.12 -28.14 -22.94
C ASP A 123 33.61 -27.96 -22.55
N PRO A 124 34.53 -27.71 -23.52
CA PRO A 124 35.95 -27.48 -23.24
C PRO A 124 36.25 -26.21 -22.44
N ASN A 125 35.27 -25.34 -22.20
CA ASN A 125 35.44 -24.07 -21.48
C ASN A 125 34.98 -24.10 -20.01
N PHE A 126 34.51 -25.23 -19.49
CA PHE A 126 34.08 -25.34 -18.09
C PHE A 126 35.22 -25.77 -17.16
N ARG A 127 36.08 -24.83 -16.75
CA ARG A 127 37.04 -25.07 -15.66
C ARG A 127 36.40 -24.77 -14.31
N ARG A 128 36.01 -25.82 -13.58
CA ARG A 128 35.78 -25.75 -12.12
C ARG A 128 37.11 -25.44 -11.42
N ASN A 129 37.15 -24.36 -10.64
CA ASN A 129 38.20 -23.94 -9.70
C ASN A 129 39.32 -23.03 -10.25
N ASP A 130 38.98 -21.84 -10.74
CA ASP A 130 39.92 -20.72 -10.86
C ASP A 130 39.55 -19.58 -9.88
N PRO A 131 40.39 -19.23 -8.89
CA PRO A 131 40.14 -18.13 -7.95
C PRO A 131 40.27 -16.71 -8.56
N ASN A 132 40.68 -16.57 -9.83
CA ASN A 132 40.99 -15.29 -10.45
C ASN A 132 40.00 -14.83 -11.53
N PHE A 133 38.86 -15.49 -11.72
CA PHE A 133 37.90 -15.15 -12.78
C PHE A 133 37.10 -13.85 -12.55
N VAL A 134 37.25 -13.17 -11.40
CA VAL A 134 36.40 -12.02 -11.03
C VAL A 134 36.96 -10.66 -11.46
N ARG A 135 38.12 -10.56 -12.13
CA ARG A 135 38.82 -9.26 -12.21
C ARG A 135 38.69 -8.39 -13.45
N ASN A 136 38.07 -8.77 -14.57
CA ASN A 136 38.10 -7.93 -15.78
C ASN A 136 36.80 -7.89 -16.59
N ASP A 137 35.64 -7.71 -15.95
CA ASP A 137 34.43 -7.23 -16.64
C ASP A 137 34.20 -5.74 -16.30
N PRO A 138 34.29 -4.81 -17.28
CA PRO A 138 34.03 -3.39 -17.07
C PRO A 138 32.58 -3.07 -16.64
N ASN A 139 31.65 -4.02 -16.71
CA ASN A 139 30.25 -3.86 -16.34
C ASN A 139 29.88 -4.57 -15.02
N PHE A 140 30.85 -5.15 -14.29
CA PHE A 140 30.61 -5.70 -12.96
C PHE A 140 30.67 -4.60 -11.89
N VAL A 141 29.59 -3.83 -11.75
CA VAL A 141 29.43 -2.84 -10.68
C VAL A 141 28.96 -3.56 -9.41
N GLY A 142 29.84 -4.36 -8.83
CA GLY A 142 29.68 -5.00 -7.51
C GLY A 142 30.29 -4.18 -6.36
N THR A 143 30.80 -2.99 -6.64
CA THR A 143 31.31 -2.07 -5.61
C THR A 143 30.27 -1.02 -5.30
N ASN A 144 29.80 -1.01 -4.05
CA ASN A 144 28.99 0.06 -3.47
C ASN A 144 29.62 1.43 -3.81
N PRO A 145 28.92 2.33 -4.54
CA PRO A 145 29.46 3.64 -4.91
C PRO A 145 29.62 4.60 -3.71
N PHE A 146 29.16 4.19 -2.53
CA PHE A 146 29.25 4.93 -1.28
C PHE A 146 30.22 4.20 -0.31
N ASP A 147 31.50 4.13 -0.67
CA ASP A 147 32.55 3.60 0.22
C ASP A 147 32.97 4.66 1.25
N ILE A 148 32.43 4.57 2.47
CA ILE A 148 32.70 5.47 3.59
C ILE A 148 33.91 4.98 4.43
N ASN A 149 34.49 3.82 4.12
CA ASN A 149 35.47 3.13 4.98
C ASN A 149 36.91 3.67 4.92
N ARG A 150 37.15 4.89 4.43
CA ARG A 150 38.52 5.29 4.10
C ARG A 150 39.47 5.54 5.27
N ASN A 151 39.06 5.49 6.55
CA ASN A 151 39.96 5.72 7.69
C ASN A 151 39.45 5.19 9.05
N LEU A 152 39.36 3.88 9.26
CA LEU A 152 39.15 3.32 10.61
C LEU A 152 40.28 2.34 10.96
N ASN A 153 41.18 2.79 11.83
CA ASN A 153 42.35 2.04 12.29
C ASN A 153 42.08 1.57 13.74
N THR A 154 42.03 0.27 13.96
CA THR A 154 41.68 -0.36 15.25
C THR A 154 42.92 -0.82 15.99
N ASN A 155 43.23 -0.25 17.17
CA ASN A 155 43.95 -0.92 18.27
C ASN A 155 43.95 -0.11 19.60
N SER A 156 43.33 -0.71 20.64
CA SER A 156 43.69 -0.77 22.10
C SER A 156 43.80 0.48 23.03
N ILE A 157 43.21 0.32 24.24
CA ILE A 157 43.26 1.06 25.54
C ILE A 157 41.91 1.61 26.09
N ASP A 158 41.41 0.90 27.10
CA ASP A 158 40.00 0.62 27.41
C ASP A 158 39.29 1.61 28.37
N ASN A 159 39.46 2.92 28.19
CA ASN A 159 38.54 3.92 28.82
C ASN A 159 38.58 5.31 28.16
N ARG A 160 39.68 5.68 27.48
CA ARG A 160 39.70 6.82 26.55
C ARG A 160 39.07 6.44 25.18
N ILE A 161 39.06 5.15 24.84
CA ILE A 161 38.45 4.60 23.63
C ILE A 161 36.93 4.77 23.59
N ASN A 162 36.22 4.66 24.72
CA ASN A 162 34.75 4.82 24.71
C ASN A 162 34.32 6.25 24.35
N GLN A 163 35.12 7.27 24.71
CA GLN A 163 34.86 8.66 24.31
C GLN A 163 35.24 8.94 22.86
N VAL A 164 36.37 8.40 22.38
CA VAL A 164 36.82 8.53 20.98
C VAL A 164 35.87 7.80 20.02
N SER A 165 35.40 6.60 20.41
CA SER A 165 34.40 5.82 19.69
C SER A 165 33.05 6.56 19.62
N LEU A 166 32.60 7.19 20.70
CA LEU A 166 31.34 7.95 20.68
C LEU A 166 31.40 9.17 19.76
N HIS A 167 32.53 9.89 19.72
CA HIS A 167 32.68 11.04 18.82
C HIS A 167 32.66 10.59 17.36
N GLN A 168 33.39 9.51 17.03
CA GLN A 168 33.39 8.91 15.69
C GLN A 168 31.99 8.44 15.26
N ILE A 169 31.23 7.80 16.17
CA ILE A 169 29.84 7.40 15.90
C ILE A 169 28.97 8.63 15.63
N LYS A 170 29.10 9.71 16.42
CA LYS A 170 28.34 10.94 16.21
C LYS A 170 28.69 11.63 14.90
N ASP A 171 29.97 11.65 14.53
CA ASP A 171 30.42 12.22 13.26
C ASP A 171 29.90 11.41 12.08
N PHE A 172 29.91 10.07 12.18
CA PHE A 172 29.27 9.18 11.20
C PHE A 172 27.78 9.47 11.09
N LEU A 173 27.04 9.53 12.20
CA LEU A 173 25.60 9.78 12.19
C LEU A 173 25.26 11.15 11.59
N LYS A 174 26.09 12.17 11.83
CA LYS A 174 25.91 13.49 11.22
C LYS A 174 26.11 13.44 9.69
N GLN A 175 27.16 12.79 9.22
CA GLN A 175 27.39 12.62 7.78
C GLN A 175 26.29 11.77 7.13
N ALA A 176 25.86 10.72 7.82
CA ALA A 176 24.75 9.88 7.39
C ALA A 176 23.44 10.67 7.31
N ASP A 177 23.16 11.56 8.26
CA ASP A 177 21.98 12.44 8.24
C ASP A 177 21.96 13.35 7.01
N GLU A 178 23.06 14.07 6.77
CA GLU A 178 23.19 15.01 5.64
C GLU A 178 23.03 14.27 4.29
N GLN A 179 23.73 13.13 4.13
CA GLN A 179 23.67 12.35 2.90
C GLN A 179 22.32 11.64 2.73
N ALA A 180 21.71 11.13 3.81
CA ALA A 180 20.40 10.48 3.75
C ALA A 180 19.29 11.45 3.37
N SER A 181 19.34 12.70 3.88
CA SER A 181 18.42 13.74 3.43
C SER A 181 18.56 13.97 1.92
N LYS A 182 19.78 14.11 1.40
CA LYS A 182 20.03 14.34 -0.03
C LYS A 182 19.59 13.17 -0.91
N GLU A 183 19.96 11.94 -0.57
CA GLU A 183 19.58 10.76 -1.35
C GLU A 183 18.08 10.51 -1.27
N CYS A 184 17.44 10.77 -0.13
CA CYS A 184 15.98 10.73 -0.01
C CYS A 184 15.33 11.79 -0.93
N THR A 185 15.79 13.04 -0.91
CA THR A 185 15.24 14.11 -1.77
C THR A 185 15.31 13.72 -3.25
N ASN A 186 16.45 13.17 -3.71
CA ASN A 186 16.59 12.72 -5.09
C ASN A 186 15.59 11.59 -5.43
N ASN A 187 15.44 10.62 -4.52
CA ASN A 187 14.49 9.53 -4.71
C ASN A 187 13.05 10.05 -4.76
N VAL A 188 12.63 10.80 -3.74
CA VAL A 188 11.27 11.33 -3.61
C VAL A 188 10.91 12.24 -4.79
N ALA A 189 11.84 13.06 -5.28
CA ALA A 189 11.60 13.87 -6.48
C ALA A 189 11.32 13.02 -7.73
N ALA A 190 12.05 11.93 -7.94
CA ALA A 190 11.80 11.02 -9.04
C ALA A 190 10.45 10.28 -8.89
N GLN A 191 10.13 9.82 -7.67
CA GLN A 191 8.83 9.19 -7.37
C GLN A 191 7.67 10.16 -7.62
N TRP A 192 7.78 11.40 -7.13
CA TRP A 192 6.79 12.44 -7.33
C TRP A 192 6.54 12.72 -8.82
N ASN A 193 7.59 12.78 -9.62
CA ASN A 193 7.47 12.99 -11.07
C ASN A 193 6.70 11.85 -11.73
N PHE A 194 6.95 10.59 -11.36
CA PHE A 194 6.17 9.46 -11.85
C PHE A 194 4.70 9.52 -11.40
N GLU A 195 4.47 9.78 -10.11
CA GLU A 195 3.13 9.84 -9.53
C GLU A 195 2.25 10.97 -10.09
N THR A 196 2.89 12.05 -10.55
CA THR A 196 2.22 13.23 -11.13
C THR A 196 2.36 13.35 -12.64
N ASP A 197 3.04 12.43 -13.30
CA ASP A 197 3.14 12.32 -14.75
C ASP A 197 3.46 10.86 -15.10
N VAL A 198 2.42 10.04 -15.19
CA VAL A 198 2.54 8.58 -15.32
C VAL A 198 2.87 8.21 -16.77
N ASN A 199 4.14 7.87 -17.01
CA ASN A 199 4.61 7.37 -18.30
C ASN A 199 5.88 6.50 -18.13
N ASP A 200 6.31 5.83 -19.20
CA ASP A 200 7.46 4.92 -19.15
C ASP A 200 8.76 5.62 -18.73
N ALA A 201 8.97 6.87 -19.17
CA ALA A 201 10.20 7.59 -18.88
C ALA A 201 10.30 7.99 -17.40
N THR A 202 9.22 8.51 -16.82
CA THR A 202 9.17 8.86 -15.39
C THR A 202 9.19 7.61 -14.52
N GLN A 203 8.56 6.50 -14.96
CA GLN A 203 8.64 5.21 -14.28
C GLN A 203 10.07 4.70 -14.21
N HIS A 204 10.80 4.69 -15.33
CA HIS A 204 12.20 4.27 -15.37
C HIS A 204 13.07 5.14 -14.46
N ALA A 205 12.90 6.46 -14.50
CA ALA A 205 13.64 7.38 -13.63
C ALA A 205 13.36 7.14 -12.13
N ALA A 206 12.10 6.85 -11.77
CA ALA A 206 11.71 6.52 -10.41
C ALA A 206 12.34 5.19 -9.94
N LEU A 207 12.38 4.17 -10.80
CA LEU A 207 13.01 2.88 -10.49
C LEU A 207 14.52 3.02 -10.28
N ASP A 208 15.21 3.76 -11.15
CA ASP A 208 16.65 4.01 -11.03
C ASP A 208 16.99 4.77 -9.73
N ALA A 209 16.20 5.79 -9.41
CA ALA A 209 16.38 6.56 -8.18
C ALA A 209 16.12 5.71 -6.92
N GLN A 210 15.12 4.85 -6.95
CA GLN A 210 14.81 3.92 -5.86
C GLN A 210 15.93 2.91 -5.65
N GLN A 211 16.47 2.34 -6.74
CA GLN A 211 17.61 1.42 -6.66
C GLN A 211 18.83 2.11 -6.04
N ARG A 212 19.16 3.32 -6.48
CA ARG A 212 20.25 4.13 -5.90
C ARG A 212 20.06 4.37 -4.41
N TYR A 213 18.84 4.74 -4.01
CA TYR A 213 18.52 4.99 -2.61
C TYR A 213 18.66 3.72 -1.75
N THR A 214 18.19 2.57 -2.24
CA THR A 214 18.36 1.28 -1.56
C THR A 214 19.83 0.87 -1.41
N LEU A 215 20.66 1.09 -2.45
CA LEU A 215 22.11 0.85 -2.36
C LEU A 215 22.79 1.75 -1.33
N PHE A 216 22.40 3.02 -1.27
CA PHE A 216 22.88 3.94 -0.24
C PHE A 216 22.51 3.47 1.17
N GLN A 217 21.26 3.09 1.41
CA GLN A 217 20.81 2.55 2.70
C GLN A 217 21.59 1.29 3.11
N ARG A 218 21.86 0.40 2.15
CA ARG A 218 22.70 -0.78 2.38
C ARG A 218 24.11 -0.41 2.81
N GLY A 219 24.73 0.58 2.16
CA GLY A 219 26.06 1.08 2.56
C GLY A 219 26.09 1.64 3.98
N LEU A 220 25.07 2.42 4.37
CA LEU A 220 24.94 2.90 5.75
C LEU A 220 24.81 1.75 6.75
N TRP A 221 24.01 0.75 6.40
CA TRP A 221 23.81 -0.44 7.23
C TRP A 221 25.08 -1.27 7.42
N GLU A 222 25.86 -1.48 6.36
CA GLU A 222 27.14 -2.22 6.42
C GLU A 222 28.12 -1.57 7.41
N VAL A 223 28.18 -0.23 7.43
CA VAL A 223 28.98 0.52 8.41
C VAL A 223 28.36 0.43 9.80
N ALA A 224 27.04 0.64 9.92
CA ALA A 224 26.32 0.63 11.20
C ALA A 224 26.43 -0.71 11.94
N GLN A 225 26.51 -1.84 11.24
CA GLN A 225 26.70 -3.16 11.84
C GLN A 225 28.09 -3.36 12.46
N GLN A 226 29.10 -2.63 11.98
CA GLN A 226 30.48 -2.72 12.49
C GLN A 226 30.70 -1.85 13.74
N LEU A 227 29.78 -0.93 14.05
CA LEU A 227 29.91 0.00 15.15
C LEU A 227 29.48 -0.63 16.49
N PRO A 228 30.29 -0.53 17.55
CA PRO A 228 29.98 -1.12 18.85
C PRO A 228 28.82 -0.36 19.53
N ARG A 229 27.75 -1.09 19.88
CA ARG A 229 26.55 -0.51 20.52
C ARG A 229 26.59 -0.54 22.05
N GLY A 230 27.22 -1.55 22.65
CA GLY A 230 27.14 -1.85 24.09
C GLY A 230 27.70 -0.77 25.05
N GLY A 231 28.45 0.21 24.52
CA GLY A 231 29.00 1.33 25.30
C GLY A 231 28.26 2.66 25.13
N ILE A 232 27.24 2.75 24.26
CA ILE A 232 26.55 4.00 23.95
C ILE A 232 25.50 4.29 25.01
N ARG A 233 25.79 5.26 25.89
CA ARG A 233 24.86 5.74 26.93
C ARG A 233 23.92 6.85 26.45
N ASP A 234 24.30 7.54 25.37
CA ASP A 234 23.46 8.58 24.78
C ASP A 234 22.30 7.93 24.00
N PHE A 235 21.08 8.10 24.53
CA PHE A 235 19.89 7.44 23.98
C PHE A 235 19.62 7.81 22.51
N SER A 236 19.81 9.09 22.14
CA SER A 236 19.60 9.55 20.77
C SER A 236 20.57 8.86 19.80
N THR A 237 21.87 8.87 20.12
CA THR A 237 22.91 8.20 19.33
C THR A 237 22.63 6.70 19.22
N PHE A 238 22.28 6.05 20.33
CA PHE A 238 21.94 4.63 20.35
C PHE A 238 20.73 4.33 19.45
N ARG A 239 19.66 5.12 19.55
CA ARG A 239 18.44 4.93 18.77
C ARG A 239 18.67 5.16 17.28
N GLN A 240 19.41 6.21 16.89
CA GLN A 240 19.77 6.45 15.48
C GLN A 240 20.54 5.26 14.90
N LEU A 241 21.57 4.80 15.62
CA LEU A 241 22.36 3.66 15.18
C LEU A 241 21.53 2.37 15.11
N ARG A 242 20.62 2.14 16.07
CA ARG A 242 19.70 1.00 16.07
C ARG A 242 18.79 0.99 14.85
N LEU A 243 18.20 2.13 14.49
CA LEU A 243 17.33 2.24 13.30
C LEU A 243 18.11 2.06 11.99
N LEU A 244 19.29 2.69 11.86
CA LEU A 244 20.14 2.52 10.67
C LEU A 244 20.67 1.09 10.48
N SER A 245 20.66 0.29 11.55
CA SER A 245 21.11 -1.10 11.52
C SER A 245 20.03 -2.08 11.04
N ILE A 246 18.88 -1.58 10.59
CA ILE A 246 17.76 -2.41 10.12
C ILE A 246 17.31 -1.88 8.76
N ILE A 247 17.54 -2.68 7.71
CA ILE A 247 17.20 -2.34 6.32
C ILE A 247 16.20 -3.31 5.69
N GLY A 248 15.69 -4.26 6.49
CA GLY A 248 14.67 -5.20 6.07
C GLY A 248 15.17 -6.14 4.95
N PRO A 249 14.35 -6.41 3.92
CA PRO A 249 14.72 -7.30 2.81
C PRO A 249 16.02 -6.92 2.09
N ALA A 250 16.41 -5.64 2.09
CA ALA A 250 17.64 -5.18 1.43
C ALA A 250 18.93 -5.78 2.03
N ALA A 251 18.85 -6.40 3.21
CA ALA A 251 19.95 -7.17 3.80
C ALA A 251 20.26 -8.48 3.07
N LEU A 252 19.33 -8.99 2.26
CA LEU A 252 19.53 -10.21 1.47
C LEU A 252 20.71 -10.04 0.47
N PRO A 253 21.41 -11.14 0.15
CA PRO A 253 22.30 -11.20 -1.01
C PRO A 253 21.57 -10.73 -2.29
N PRO A 254 22.24 -10.06 -3.24
CA PRO A 254 21.59 -9.49 -4.42
C PRO A 254 20.72 -10.47 -5.22
N ASP A 255 21.17 -11.71 -5.39
CA ASP A 255 20.43 -12.78 -6.08
C ASP A 255 19.15 -13.19 -5.31
N GLN A 256 19.22 -13.22 -3.99
CA GLN A 256 18.07 -13.54 -3.14
C GLN A 256 17.09 -12.36 -3.02
N LEU A 257 17.60 -11.12 -3.00
CA LEU A 257 16.77 -9.92 -3.04
C LEU A 257 16.00 -9.81 -4.36
N ASP A 258 16.67 -10.07 -5.48
CA ASP A 258 16.01 -10.15 -6.79
C ASP A 258 14.93 -11.24 -6.81
N ARG A 259 15.24 -12.45 -6.31
CA ARG A 259 14.23 -13.51 -6.15
C ARG A 259 13.07 -13.09 -5.25
N TYR A 260 13.34 -12.43 -4.13
CA TYR A 260 12.32 -11.92 -3.20
C TYR A 260 11.37 -10.95 -3.91
N ASN A 261 11.92 -9.98 -4.64
CA ASN A 261 11.15 -8.99 -5.39
C ASN A 261 10.34 -9.64 -6.53
N ARG A 262 10.92 -10.59 -7.27
CA ARG A 262 10.21 -11.32 -8.32
C ARG A 262 9.02 -12.10 -7.79
N ILE A 263 9.17 -12.81 -6.66
CA ILE A 263 8.07 -13.55 -6.05
C ILE A 263 6.90 -12.62 -5.67
N ILE A 264 7.19 -11.45 -5.09
CA ILE A 264 6.17 -10.44 -4.78
C ILE A 264 5.49 -9.96 -6.06
N ASN A 265 6.26 -9.62 -7.10
CA ASN A 265 5.73 -9.17 -8.38
C ASN A 265 4.85 -10.24 -9.06
N ASP A 266 5.25 -11.52 -9.01
CA ASP A 266 4.47 -12.63 -9.56
C ASP A 266 3.14 -12.80 -8.82
N MET A 267 3.15 -12.71 -7.48
CA MET A 267 1.93 -12.78 -6.69
C MET A 267 1.02 -11.57 -6.93
N LEU A 268 1.57 -10.36 -7.06
CA LEU A 268 0.83 -9.15 -7.40
C LEU A 268 0.27 -9.21 -8.82
N ALA A 269 1.01 -9.76 -9.79
CA ALA A 269 0.53 -9.97 -11.15
C ALA A 269 -0.70 -10.90 -11.13
N VAL A 270 -0.62 -12.04 -10.43
CA VAL A 270 -1.77 -12.94 -10.25
C VAL A 270 -2.97 -12.20 -9.64
N TYR A 271 -2.76 -11.38 -8.62
CA TYR A 271 -3.83 -10.63 -7.96
C TYR A 271 -4.46 -9.56 -8.87
N ASN A 272 -3.63 -8.77 -9.54
CA ASN A 272 -4.06 -7.60 -10.32
C ASN A 272 -4.69 -7.98 -11.66
N THR A 273 -4.24 -9.08 -12.28
CA THR A 273 -4.82 -9.57 -13.55
C THR A 273 -5.94 -10.59 -13.33
N ALA A 274 -6.32 -10.87 -12.07
CA ALA A 274 -7.40 -11.79 -11.81
C ALA A 274 -8.74 -11.20 -12.27
N GLU A 275 -9.53 -12.05 -12.90
CA GLU A 275 -10.88 -11.77 -13.36
C GLU A 275 -11.75 -13.00 -13.13
N ILE A 276 -13.06 -12.80 -13.13
CA ILE A 276 -14.04 -13.90 -13.08
C ILE A 276 -15.11 -13.69 -14.17
N CYS A 277 -15.90 -14.72 -14.43
CA CYS A 277 -17.09 -14.62 -15.26
C CYS A 277 -18.33 -14.34 -14.41
N ALA A 278 -19.30 -13.62 -14.96
CA ALA A 278 -20.54 -13.25 -14.30
C ALA A 278 -21.37 -14.49 -13.92
N TYR A 279 -22.08 -14.43 -12.80
CA TYR A 279 -22.88 -15.53 -12.28
C TYR A 279 -24.01 -15.95 -13.24
N ASN A 280 -24.84 -14.99 -13.66
CA ASN A 280 -25.99 -15.23 -14.53
C ASN A 280 -25.64 -15.25 -16.03
N GLU A 281 -24.43 -14.83 -16.40
CA GLU A 281 -23.95 -14.76 -17.79
C GLU A 281 -22.55 -15.43 -17.89
N PRO A 282 -22.45 -16.77 -17.92
CA PRO A 282 -21.17 -17.47 -17.78
C PRO A 282 -20.13 -17.15 -18.87
N PHE A 283 -20.56 -16.63 -20.02
CA PHE A 283 -19.68 -16.20 -21.11
C PHE A 283 -19.24 -14.73 -21.02
N LYS A 284 -19.80 -13.98 -20.07
CA LYS A 284 -19.39 -12.60 -19.77
C LYS A 284 -18.29 -12.64 -18.72
N CYS A 285 -17.06 -12.72 -19.20
CA CYS A 285 -15.84 -12.71 -18.38
C CYS A 285 -15.19 -11.32 -18.37
N GLY A 286 -14.06 -11.18 -17.67
CA GLY A 286 -13.37 -9.90 -17.52
C GLY A 286 -13.87 -9.02 -16.37
N LEU A 287 -14.60 -9.59 -15.40
CA LEU A 287 -14.98 -8.84 -14.20
C LEU A 287 -13.79 -8.75 -13.25
N HIS A 288 -13.29 -7.54 -13.02
CA HIS A 288 -12.16 -7.27 -12.15
C HIS A 288 -12.58 -6.89 -10.73
N LEU A 289 -11.66 -7.00 -9.77
CA LEU A 289 -11.93 -6.65 -8.38
C LEU A 289 -12.50 -5.23 -8.25
N ASN A 290 -11.89 -4.26 -8.93
CA ASN A 290 -12.31 -2.87 -8.97
C ASN A 290 -12.54 -2.47 -10.44
N PRO A 291 -13.72 -1.95 -10.83
CA PRO A 291 -14.88 -1.67 -9.96
C PRO A 291 -15.85 -2.84 -9.79
N ASP A 292 -15.81 -3.86 -10.64
CA ASP A 292 -16.95 -4.77 -10.84
C ASP A 292 -17.28 -5.60 -9.59
N LEU A 293 -16.32 -6.33 -9.04
CA LEU A 293 -16.59 -7.23 -7.91
C LEU A 293 -16.84 -6.45 -6.62
N GLN A 294 -16.15 -5.33 -6.40
CA GLN A 294 -16.44 -4.43 -5.28
C GLN A 294 -17.88 -3.90 -5.36
N PHE A 295 -18.34 -3.54 -6.55
CA PHE A 295 -19.73 -3.11 -6.76
C PHE A 295 -20.71 -4.24 -6.46
N ILE A 296 -20.49 -5.44 -7.01
CA ILE A 296 -21.34 -6.61 -6.76
C ILE A 296 -21.40 -6.93 -5.26
N MET A 297 -20.25 -7.05 -4.59
CA MET A 297 -20.20 -7.42 -3.17
C MET A 297 -20.87 -6.38 -2.27
N SER A 298 -20.86 -5.09 -2.63
CA SER A 298 -21.46 -4.02 -1.83
C SER A 298 -22.94 -3.78 -2.13
N HIS A 299 -23.41 -4.01 -3.36
CA HIS A 299 -24.77 -3.65 -3.79
C HIS A 299 -25.70 -4.85 -3.97
N SER A 300 -25.18 -6.00 -4.41
CA SER A 300 -26.02 -7.18 -4.61
C SER A 300 -26.58 -7.68 -3.28
N ARG A 301 -27.79 -8.21 -3.35
CA ARG A 301 -28.49 -8.90 -2.25
C ARG A 301 -28.91 -10.31 -2.69
N ASP A 302 -28.41 -10.78 -3.82
CA ASP A 302 -28.57 -12.16 -4.27
C ASP A 302 -27.51 -13.02 -3.58
N TRP A 303 -27.98 -14.00 -2.80
CA TRP A 303 -27.10 -14.91 -2.06
C TRP A 303 -26.13 -15.66 -2.98
N ASP A 304 -26.64 -16.20 -4.08
CA ASP A 304 -25.88 -17.11 -4.93
C ASP A 304 -24.90 -16.32 -5.81
N GLU A 305 -25.25 -15.10 -6.24
CA GLU A 305 -24.32 -14.17 -6.91
C GLU A 305 -23.15 -13.77 -6.00
N LEU A 306 -23.44 -13.39 -4.75
CA LEU A 306 -22.42 -13.05 -3.76
C LEU A 306 -21.52 -14.26 -3.47
N GLN A 307 -22.08 -15.47 -3.42
CA GLN A 307 -21.32 -16.69 -3.15
C GLN A 307 -20.40 -17.04 -4.31
N HIS A 308 -20.89 -16.87 -5.55
CA HIS A 308 -20.13 -17.06 -6.77
C HIS A 308 -18.95 -16.09 -6.84
N ALA A 309 -19.21 -14.78 -6.73
CA ALA A 309 -18.16 -13.75 -6.76
C ALA A 309 -17.10 -13.99 -5.68
N TRP A 310 -17.52 -14.30 -4.45
CA TRP A 310 -16.62 -14.59 -3.33
C TRP A 310 -15.73 -15.82 -3.60
N THR A 311 -16.30 -16.88 -4.17
CA THR A 311 -15.62 -18.17 -4.39
C THR A 311 -14.66 -18.10 -5.57
N GLU A 312 -15.11 -17.58 -6.71
CA GLU A 312 -14.29 -17.49 -7.91
C GLU A 312 -13.12 -16.50 -7.74
N TRP A 313 -13.33 -15.39 -7.01
CA TRP A 313 -12.23 -14.49 -6.67
C TRP A 313 -11.10 -15.22 -5.93
N ARG A 314 -11.44 -16.00 -4.90
CA ARG A 314 -10.46 -16.78 -4.11
C ARG A 314 -9.80 -17.90 -4.92
N ARG A 315 -10.54 -18.51 -5.85
CA ARG A 315 -10.01 -19.52 -6.75
C ARG A 315 -8.99 -18.93 -7.73
N ASN A 316 -9.28 -17.75 -8.29
CA ASN A 316 -8.44 -17.12 -9.30
C ASN A 316 -7.28 -16.28 -8.73
N THR A 317 -7.27 -16.03 -7.42
CA THR A 317 -6.17 -15.37 -6.72
C THR A 317 -5.46 -16.31 -5.74
N GLY A 318 -6.03 -16.47 -4.54
CA GLY A 318 -5.42 -17.14 -3.40
C GLY A 318 -4.82 -18.50 -3.74
N ARG A 319 -5.59 -19.38 -4.38
CA ARG A 319 -5.12 -20.72 -4.77
C ARG A 319 -3.83 -20.70 -5.61
N ARG A 320 -3.69 -19.72 -6.52
CA ARG A 320 -2.52 -19.56 -7.40
C ARG A 320 -1.31 -18.96 -6.68
N ILE A 321 -1.54 -18.19 -5.62
CA ILE A 321 -0.52 -17.52 -4.81
C ILE A 321 0.14 -18.45 -3.79
N ARG A 322 -0.56 -19.52 -3.36
CA ARG A 322 -0.16 -20.41 -2.26
C ARG A 322 1.30 -20.85 -2.27
N ASP A 323 1.80 -21.32 -3.41
CA ASP A 323 3.16 -21.87 -3.52
C ASP A 323 4.25 -20.79 -3.59
N LEU A 324 3.92 -19.62 -4.15
CA LEU A 324 4.79 -18.45 -4.16
C LEU A 324 4.92 -17.88 -2.75
N TYR A 325 3.81 -17.82 -2.01
CA TYR A 325 3.79 -17.30 -0.65
C TYR A 325 4.67 -18.12 0.32
N GLU A 326 4.71 -19.44 0.17
CA GLU A 326 5.63 -20.29 0.95
C GLU A 326 7.09 -19.87 0.76
N GLN A 327 7.50 -19.67 -0.50
CA GLN A 327 8.87 -19.25 -0.83
C GLN A 327 9.17 -17.83 -0.32
N LEU A 328 8.16 -16.95 -0.34
CA LEU A 328 8.28 -15.61 0.23
C LEU A 328 8.52 -15.66 1.74
N VAL A 329 7.80 -16.53 2.47
CA VAL A 329 7.95 -16.69 3.93
C VAL A 329 9.39 -17.07 4.29
N ASP A 330 9.99 -18.01 3.56
CA ASP A 330 11.39 -18.42 3.76
C ASP A 330 12.36 -17.25 3.59
N LEU A 331 12.26 -16.51 2.48
CA LEU A 331 13.13 -15.36 2.21
C LEU A 331 12.89 -14.20 3.19
N THR A 332 11.65 -13.98 3.61
CA THR A 332 11.31 -12.94 4.60
C THR A 332 11.92 -13.28 5.96
N ASN A 333 11.83 -14.54 6.39
CA ASN A 333 12.47 -15.01 7.62
C ASN A 333 14.01 -14.96 7.54
N GLN A 334 14.58 -15.24 6.37
CA GLN A 334 16.02 -15.08 6.17
C GLN A 334 16.45 -13.61 6.26
N ALA A 335 15.71 -12.69 5.64
CA ALA A 335 15.96 -11.26 5.76
C ALA A 335 15.89 -10.79 7.21
N ALA A 336 14.90 -11.27 7.98
CA ALA A 336 14.78 -10.94 9.40
C ALA A 336 16.02 -11.38 10.21
N ARG A 337 16.53 -12.60 9.97
CA ARG A 337 17.75 -13.10 10.63
C ARG A 337 18.99 -12.29 10.28
N LEU A 338 19.12 -11.84 9.03
CA LEU A 338 20.21 -10.94 8.61
C LEU A 338 20.13 -9.55 9.29
N ASN A 339 18.94 -9.15 9.73
CA ASN A 339 18.73 -7.95 10.54
C ASN A 339 18.79 -8.23 12.06
N ASN A 340 19.28 -9.40 12.49
CA ASN A 340 19.38 -9.84 13.89
C ASN A 340 18.04 -10.05 14.61
N PHE A 341 16.99 -10.45 13.90
CA PHE A 341 15.72 -10.91 14.48
C PHE A 341 15.60 -12.44 14.40
N THR A 342 14.74 -13.04 15.23
CA THR A 342 14.47 -14.49 15.21
C THR A 342 13.76 -14.90 13.92
N ASP A 343 12.81 -14.07 13.49
CA ASP A 343 11.87 -14.31 12.39
C ASP A 343 11.24 -12.98 11.94
N ALA A 344 10.46 -13.04 10.86
CA ALA A 344 9.82 -11.87 10.27
C ALA A 344 8.74 -11.24 11.17
N SER A 345 8.12 -12.00 12.08
CA SER A 345 7.18 -11.43 13.05
C SER A 345 7.89 -10.51 14.03
N ALA A 346 9.04 -10.93 14.57
CA ALA A 346 9.85 -10.09 15.45
C ALA A 346 10.36 -8.83 14.73
N TYR A 347 10.77 -8.98 13.47
CA TYR A 347 11.16 -7.86 12.61
C TYR A 347 10.00 -6.87 12.39
N TRP A 348 8.79 -7.34 12.10
CA TRP A 348 7.63 -6.44 11.89
C TRP A 348 7.15 -5.75 13.17
N MET A 349 7.40 -6.34 14.34
CA MET A 349 7.07 -5.72 15.63
C MET A 349 8.11 -4.67 16.06
N PHE A 350 9.29 -4.66 15.44
CA PHE A 350 10.38 -3.74 15.81
C PHE A 350 9.96 -2.26 15.90
N PRO A 351 9.21 -1.69 14.93
CA PRO A 351 8.84 -0.28 14.96
C PRO A 351 7.93 0.12 16.14
N TYR A 352 7.28 -0.83 16.80
CA TYR A 352 6.39 -0.57 17.93
C TYR A 352 7.14 -0.48 19.27
N ASP A 353 8.43 -0.83 19.30
CA ASP A 353 9.28 -0.80 20.50
C ASP A 353 8.65 -1.51 21.74
N SER A 354 7.79 -2.50 21.50
CA SER A 354 7.14 -3.31 22.54
C SER A 354 7.69 -4.73 22.57
N PHE A 355 8.05 -5.21 23.76
CA PHE A 355 8.49 -6.59 23.97
C PHE A 355 7.31 -7.59 23.98
N ASN A 356 6.10 -7.13 24.24
CA ASN A 356 4.90 -7.96 24.45
C ASN A 356 3.76 -7.58 23.50
N MET A 357 4.07 -7.02 22.32
CA MET A 357 3.09 -6.50 21.35
C MET A 357 1.93 -7.48 21.08
N ARG A 358 2.20 -8.78 20.93
CA ARG A 358 1.16 -9.80 20.73
C ARG A 358 0.14 -9.84 21.88
N GLN A 359 0.61 -9.77 23.12
CA GLN A 359 -0.23 -9.77 24.30
C GLN A 359 -0.98 -8.45 24.45
N GLU A 360 -0.32 -7.32 24.25
CA GLU A 360 -0.94 -5.99 24.35
C GLU A 360 -2.10 -5.83 23.36
N VAL A 361 -1.92 -6.31 22.12
CA VAL A 361 -2.98 -6.34 21.11
C VAL A 361 -4.15 -7.23 21.53
N ASP A 362 -3.88 -8.40 22.12
CA ASP A 362 -4.93 -9.30 22.65
C ASP A 362 -5.70 -8.66 23.81
N GLU A 363 -5.01 -7.98 24.72
CA GLU A 363 -5.62 -7.27 25.85
C GLU A 363 -6.52 -6.12 25.38
N VAL A 364 -6.10 -5.36 24.36
CA VAL A 364 -6.95 -4.33 23.74
C VAL A 364 -8.16 -4.95 23.06
N TRP A 365 -7.97 -6.06 22.34
CA TRP A 365 -9.09 -6.75 21.68
C TRP A 365 -10.13 -7.23 22.68
N GLU A 366 -9.74 -7.85 23.80
CA GLU A 366 -10.71 -8.31 24.81
C GLU A 366 -11.50 -7.16 25.46
N GLN A 367 -10.96 -5.93 25.49
CA GLN A 367 -11.70 -4.74 25.93
C GLN A 367 -12.74 -4.28 24.89
N VAL A 368 -12.43 -4.39 23.60
CA VAL A 368 -13.29 -3.94 22.48
C VAL A 368 -14.37 -4.99 22.13
N LYS A 369 -14.03 -6.26 22.30
CA LYS A 369 -14.83 -7.43 21.92
C LYS A 369 -16.29 -7.39 22.40
N PRO A 370 -16.63 -6.97 23.64
CA PRO A 370 -18.02 -6.91 24.07
C PRO A 370 -18.89 -5.99 23.18
N LEU A 371 -18.34 -4.86 22.73
CA LEU A 371 -19.05 -3.96 21.82
C LEU A 371 -19.19 -4.56 20.42
N TYR A 372 -18.12 -5.19 19.93
CA TYR A 372 -18.15 -5.91 18.65
C TYR A 372 -19.18 -7.05 18.64
N GLU A 373 -19.28 -7.84 19.72
CA GLU A 373 -20.24 -8.93 19.83
C GLU A 373 -21.69 -8.44 19.77
N LEU A 374 -21.99 -7.27 20.36
CA LEU A 374 -23.29 -6.63 20.25
C LEU A 374 -23.60 -6.20 18.80
N LEU A 375 -22.63 -5.55 18.13
CA LEU A 375 -22.75 -5.18 16.72
C LEU A 375 -22.96 -6.42 15.84
N HIS A 376 -22.13 -7.45 16.02
CA HIS A 376 -22.20 -8.72 15.31
C HIS A 376 -23.55 -9.40 15.48
N ALA A 377 -24.04 -9.51 16.73
CA ALA A 377 -25.33 -10.12 17.02
C ALA A 377 -26.49 -9.35 16.37
N TYR A 378 -26.45 -8.01 16.41
CA TYR A 378 -27.43 -7.15 15.76
C TYR A 378 -27.43 -7.33 14.23
N VAL A 379 -26.25 -7.27 13.61
CA VAL A 379 -26.07 -7.44 12.16
C VAL A 379 -26.51 -8.83 11.72
N ARG A 380 -26.14 -9.89 12.46
CA ARG A 380 -26.59 -11.26 12.20
C ARG A 380 -28.11 -11.36 12.23
N ARG A 381 -28.78 -10.71 13.18
CA ARG A 381 -30.25 -10.68 13.23
C ARG A 381 -30.83 -10.01 11.98
N ARG A 382 -30.32 -8.84 11.58
CA ARG A 382 -30.78 -8.13 10.38
C ARG A 382 -30.54 -8.92 9.09
N LEU A 383 -29.37 -9.53 8.94
CA LEU A 383 -29.08 -10.41 7.81
C LEU A 383 -30.01 -11.62 7.79
N ARG A 384 -30.35 -12.18 8.95
CA ARG A 384 -31.33 -13.27 9.04
C ARG A 384 -32.74 -12.82 8.67
N GLU A 385 -33.15 -11.60 9.01
CA GLU A 385 -34.42 -11.02 8.57
C GLU A 385 -34.45 -10.89 7.04
N ALA A 386 -33.33 -10.55 6.42
CA ALA A 386 -33.22 -10.39 4.97
C ALA A 386 -33.10 -11.71 4.18
N TYR A 387 -32.27 -12.65 4.65
CA TYR A 387 -31.90 -13.88 3.94
C TYR A 387 -32.57 -15.15 4.47
N GLY A 388 -33.31 -15.09 5.57
CA GLY A 388 -34.04 -16.22 6.14
C GLY A 388 -33.26 -17.12 7.12
N PRO A 389 -33.97 -17.88 7.98
CA PRO A 389 -33.39 -18.83 8.95
C PRO A 389 -32.49 -19.92 8.36
N GLU A 390 -32.82 -20.37 7.16
CA GLU A 390 -32.17 -21.48 6.47
C GLU A 390 -30.76 -21.12 6.01
N ARG A 391 -30.54 -19.85 5.69
CA ARG A 391 -29.23 -19.30 5.30
C ARG A 391 -28.45 -18.76 6.50
N ILE A 392 -29.12 -18.08 7.43
CA ILE A 392 -28.48 -17.44 8.60
C ILE A 392 -29.03 -18.04 9.91
N SER A 393 -28.17 -18.79 10.60
CA SER A 393 -28.47 -19.32 11.94
C SER A 393 -28.42 -18.22 13.02
N ARG A 394 -29.17 -18.44 14.11
CA ARG A 394 -29.15 -17.56 15.29
C ARG A 394 -27.85 -17.63 16.09
N SER A 395 -27.15 -18.75 16.01
CA SER A 395 -25.98 -19.04 16.85
C SER A 395 -24.70 -19.27 16.06
N ALA A 396 -24.78 -19.63 14.77
CA ALA A 396 -23.60 -19.86 13.97
C ALA A 396 -22.89 -18.55 13.55
N PRO A 397 -21.61 -18.63 13.16
CA PRO A 397 -20.89 -17.54 12.50
C PRO A 397 -21.60 -17.02 11.23
N ILE A 398 -21.43 -15.73 10.93
CA ILE A 398 -22.00 -15.10 9.73
C ILE A 398 -21.22 -15.56 8.48
N PRO A 399 -21.89 -16.00 7.40
CA PRO A 399 -21.23 -16.30 6.13
C PRO A 399 -20.52 -15.07 5.54
N ALA A 400 -19.23 -15.16 5.25
CA ALA A 400 -18.38 -14.01 4.93
C ALA A 400 -18.80 -13.23 3.67
N HIS A 401 -19.46 -13.87 2.70
CA HIS A 401 -19.90 -13.25 1.44
C HIS A 401 -21.06 -12.25 1.54
N VAL A 402 -21.81 -12.21 2.66
CA VAL A 402 -22.99 -11.32 2.80
C VAL A 402 -22.71 -10.07 3.64
N LEU A 403 -21.44 -9.69 3.76
CA LEU A 403 -20.99 -8.58 4.62
C LEU A 403 -20.74 -7.27 3.85
N GLY A 404 -21.09 -7.19 2.56
CA GLY A 404 -20.97 -5.94 1.80
C GLY A 404 -19.57 -5.65 1.26
N ASP A 405 -18.64 -6.58 1.41
CA ASP A 405 -17.23 -6.47 1.04
C ASP A 405 -16.66 -7.85 0.67
N MET A 406 -15.67 -7.89 -0.23
CA MET A 406 -15.05 -9.13 -0.70
C MET A 406 -14.44 -9.98 0.42
N TRP A 407 -13.96 -9.35 1.49
CA TRP A 407 -13.28 -10.01 2.63
C TRP A 407 -14.07 -9.91 3.94
N GLY A 408 -15.16 -9.14 3.95
CA GLY A 408 -15.89 -8.78 5.16
C GLY A 408 -15.04 -7.97 6.13
N GLN A 409 -14.13 -7.13 5.62
CA GLN A 409 -13.29 -6.24 6.45
C GLN A 409 -14.05 -4.97 6.87
N SER A 410 -14.98 -4.51 6.04
CA SER A 410 -15.86 -3.38 6.29
C SER A 410 -17.28 -3.84 5.98
N TRP A 411 -18.25 -3.44 6.80
CA TRP A 411 -19.64 -3.81 6.63
C TRP A 411 -20.48 -2.65 6.08
N SER A 412 -19.83 -1.56 5.66
CA SER A 412 -20.48 -0.36 5.10
C SER A 412 -21.36 -0.67 3.89
N GLY A 413 -21.01 -1.65 3.05
CA GLY A 413 -21.81 -2.06 1.90
C GLY A 413 -23.21 -2.59 2.25
N ILE A 414 -23.40 -3.09 3.48
CA ILE A 414 -24.71 -3.54 3.99
C ILE A 414 -25.34 -2.56 4.97
N ALA A 415 -24.78 -1.37 5.18
CA ALA A 415 -25.28 -0.41 6.18
C ALA A 415 -26.75 -0.08 5.93
N GLN A 416 -27.15 0.19 4.68
CA GLN A 416 -28.55 0.49 4.33
C GLN A 416 -29.53 -0.64 4.68
N LEU A 417 -29.10 -1.90 4.57
CA LEU A 417 -29.92 -3.07 4.91
C LEU A 417 -30.10 -3.23 6.43
N THR A 418 -29.10 -2.78 7.20
CA THR A 418 -29.01 -3.05 8.63
C THR A 418 -29.29 -1.81 9.49
N LEU A 419 -29.62 -0.66 8.92
CA LEU A 419 -29.86 0.58 9.67
C LEU A 419 -30.86 0.37 10.84
N PRO A 420 -30.52 0.86 12.05
CA PRO A 420 -31.44 0.90 13.19
C PRO A 420 -32.72 1.67 12.90
N TYR A 421 -32.62 2.83 12.28
CA TYR A 421 -33.75 3.69 11.92
C TYR A 421 -33.80 3.92 10.41
N PRO A 422 -34.52 3.06 9.65
CA PRO A 422 -34.67 3.23 8.21
C PRO A 422 -35.26 4.60 7.84
N GLY A 423 -34.79 5.21 6.75
CA GLY A 423 -35.27 6.51 6.26
C GLY A 423 -34.61 7.75 6.89
N LYS A 424 -33.83 7.58 7.97
CA LYS A 424 -33.02 8.63 8.58
C LYS A 424 -31.61 8.61 7.96
N LYS A 425 -31.44 9.31 6.84
CA LYS A 425 -30.17 9.33 6.09
C LYS A 425 -29.11 10.15 6.82
N GLN A 426 -27.84 9.81 6.61
CA GLN A 426 -26.74 10.65 7.06
C GLN A 426 -26.76 12.01 6.36
N ILE A 427 -26.15 12.99 7.03
CA ILE A 427 -25.92 14.31 6.46
C ILE A 427 -24.93 14.15 5.31
N ASP A 428 -25.30 14.64 4.14
CA ASP A 428 -24.42 14.82 2.98
C ASP A 428 -24.40 16.31 2.65
N VAL A 429 -23.24 16.95 2.84
CA VAL A 429 -23.07 18.39 2.58
C VAL A 429 -22.64 18.68 1.14
N THR A 430 -22.43 17.66 0.31
CA THR A 430 -21.99 17.82 -1.08
C THR A 430 -22.86 18.80 -1.88
N PRO A 431 -24.21 18.73 -1.86
CA PRO A 431 -25.04 19.68 -2.59
C PRO A 431 -24.85 21.13 -2.13
N GLU A 432 -24.63 21.32 -0.83
CA GLU A 432 -24.44 22.64 -0.23
C GLU A 432 -23.05 23.21 -0.53
N MET A 433 -22.01 22.38 -0.52
CA MET A 433 -20.66 22.76 -0.97
C MET A 433 -20.67 23.25 -2.41
N ILE A 434 -21.33 22.50 -3.31
CA ILE A 434 -21.49 22.89 -4.72
C ILE A 434 -22.26 24.21 -4.83
N ARG A 435 -23.35 24.37 -4.06
CA ARG A 435 -24.16 25.61 -4.03
C ARG A 435 -23.35 26.83 -3.58
N GLN A 436 -22.42 26.65 -2.64
CA GLN A 436 -21.54 27.71 -2.14
C GLN A 436 -20.32 27.96 -3.03
N GLY A 437 -20.11 27.17 -4.09
CA GLY A 437 -19.02 27.36 -5.04
C GLY A 437 -17.67 26.82 -4.57
N PHE A 438 -17.68 25.73 -3.76
CA PHE A 438 -16.44 25.07 -3.37
C PHE A 438 -15.66 24.56 -4.59
N THR A 439 -14.35 24.75 -4.52
CA THR A 439 -13.33 24.26 -5.46
C THR A 439 -12.31 23.40 -4.70
N PRO A 440 -11.49 22.59 -5.39
CA PRO A 440 -10.38 21.88 -4.76
C PRO A 440 -9.48 22.78 -3.90
N LEU A 441 -9.11 23.95 -4.41
CA LEU A 441 -8.27 24.91 -3.69
C LEU A 441 -8.95 25.40 -2.40
N THR A 442 -10.22 25.81 -2.47
CA THR A 442 -10.94 26.30 -1.28
C THR A 442 -11.13 25.19 -0.24
N THR A 443 -11.24 23.93 -0.67
CA THR A 443 -11.31 22.77 0.24
C THR A 443 -10.03 22.64 1.07
N PHE A 444 -8.86 22.79 0.45
CA PHE A 444 -7.58 22.75 1.17
C PHE A 444 -7.31 24.01 1.99
N GLN A 445 -7.73 25.19 1.52
CA GLN A 445 -7.63 26.42 2.32
C GLN A 445 -8.45 26.30 3.60
N LEU A 446 -9.65 25.73 3.51
CA LEU A 446 -10.46 25.45 4.68
C LEU A 446 -9.80 24.44 5.64
N ALA A 447 -9.14 23.42 5.08
CA ALA A 447 -8.36 22.49 5.88
C ALA A 447 -7.19 23.18 6.59
N GLU A 448 -6.46 24.10 5.94
CA GLU A 448 -5.42 24.91 6.59
C GLU A 448 -6.00 25.78 7.73
N GLU A 449 -7.13 26.44 7.51
CA GLU A 449 -7.80 27.25 8.54
C GLU A 449 -8.12 26.43 9.79
N PHE A 450 -8.53 25.17 9.63
CA PHE A 450 -8.76 24.26 10.75
C PHE A 450 -7.50 24.07 11.60
N PHE A 451 -6.34 23.79 10.99
CA PHE A 451 -5.10 23.59 11.74
C PHE A 451 -4.56 24.90 12.35
N VAL A 452 -4.64 26.00 11.60
CA VAL A 452 -4.28 27.34 12.11
C VAL A 452 -5.15 27.74 13.31
N SER A 453 -6.43 27.37 13.32
CA SER A 453 -7.33 27.62 14.47
C SER A 453 -6.90 26.93 15.76
N MET A 454 -6.12 25.84 15.65
CA MET A 454 -5.52 25.12 16.77
C MET A 454 -4.09 25.59 17.09
N ASN A 455 -3.68 26.76 16.58
CA ASN A 455 -2.34 27.33 16.76
C ASN A 455 -1.22 26.45 16.14
N MET A 456 -1.53 25.75 15.05
CA MET A 456 -0.54 25.05 14.22
C MET A 456 0.00 25.98 13.11
N SER A 457 0.99 25.50 12.35
CA SER A 457 1.72 26.36 11.42
C SER A 457 0.98 26.47 10.09
N ALA A 458 0.72 27.69 9.62
CA ALA A 458 0.29 27.90 8.24
C ALA A 458 1.31 27.26 7.26
N LEU A 459 0.82 26.76 6.14
CA LEU A 459 1.62 26.03 5.19
C LEU A 459 2.55 26.95 4.40
N PRO A 460 3.75 26.48 4.04
CA PRO A 460 4.70 27.28 3.27
C PRO A 460 4.15 27.58 1.87
N PRO A 461 4.51 28.73 1.25
CA PRO A 461 4.08 29.05 -0.11
C PRO A 461 4.40 27.96 -1.15
N ASP A 462 5.52 27.27 -0.98
CA ASP A 462 5.94 26.17 -1.85
C ASP A 462 4.94 25.00 -1.85
N PHE A 463 4.26 24.75 -0.72
CA PHE A 463 3.22 23.72 -0.65
C PHE A 463 2.11 24.00 -1.66
N TRP A 464 1.60 25.24 -1.70
CA TRP A 464 0.53 25.65 -2.60
C TRP A 464 0.96 25.67 -4.07
N ALA A 465 2.22 26.04 -4.33
CA ALA A 465 2.75 26.14 -5.68
C ALA A 465 3.09 24.77 -6.30
N LEU A 466 3.45 23.78 -5.48
CA LEU A 466 4.00 22.51 -5.96
C LEU A 466 3.08 21.30 -5.75
N SER A 467 2.05 21.41 -4.90
CA SER A 467 1.05 20.35 -4.72
C SER A 467 0.14 20.19 -5.94
N VAL A 468 -0.38 18.98 -6.12
CA VAL A 468 -1.39 18.66 -7.13
C VAL A 468 -2.69 18.41 -6.39
N LEU A 469 -3.51 19.46 -6.27
CA LEU A 469 -4.78 19.44 -5.53
C LEU A 469 -5.99 19.15 -6.42
N GLU A 470 -5.79 19.07 -7.74
CA GLU A 470 -6.81 18.69 -8.72
C GLU A 470 -6.17 17.90 -9.85
N GLN A 471 -6.96 17.10 -10.56
CA GLN A 471 -6.50 16.33 -11.72
C GLN A 471 -6.08 17.29 -12.86
N PRO A 472 -4.80 17.30 -13.29
CA PRO A 472 -4.38 18.07 -14.45
C PRO A 472 -5.04 17.54 -15.73
N ALA A 473 -5.38 18.43 -16.64
CA ALA A 473 -6.01 18.08 -17.92
C ALA A 473 -5.00 17.59 -18.98
N ASP A 474 -3.73 17.90 -18.82
CA ASP A 474 -2.65 17.70 -19.78
C ASP A 474 -1.88 16.39 -19.58
N ARG A 475 -2.02 15.73 -18.42
CA ARG A 475 -1.28 14.51 -18.08
C ARG A 475 -2.06 13.56 -17.18
N GLN A 476 -1.71 12.28 -17.27
CA GLN A 476 -2.24 11.25 -16.38
C GLN A 476 -1.46 11.25 -15.06
N ILE A 477 -2.19 11.16 -13.95
CA ILE A 477 -1.59 11.08 -12.61
C ILE A 477 -2.21 9.91 -11.84
N HIS A 478 -1.53 9.47 -10.79
CA HIS A 478 -2.13 8.56 -9.82
C HIS A 478 -3.03 9.36 -8.86
N CYS A 479 -4.35 9.16 -8.94
CA CYS A 479 -5.31 9.96 -8.16
C CYS A 479 -5.45 9.60 -6.68
N GLN A 480 -4.82 8.51 -6.22
CA GLN A 480 -4.92 8.13 -4.82
C GLN A 480 -4.34 9.25 -3.93
N PRO A 481 -5.10 9.75 -2.94
CA PRO A 481 -4.64 10.76 -1.99
C PRO A 481 -3.34 10.35 -1.31
N SER A 482 -2.41 11.29 -1.19
CA SER A 482 -1.13 11.09 -0.49
C SER A 482 -0.46 12.41 -0.13
N ALA A 483 0.20 12.43 1.03
CA ALA A 483 1.08 13.49 1.49
C ALA A 483 2.56 13.10 1.39
N TRP A 484 3.42 14.04 1.01
CA TRP A 484 4.83 13.80 0.67
C TRP A 484 5.79 14.74 1.42
N ASP A 485 6.79 14.18 2.10
CA ASP A 485 7.97 14.89 2.64
C ASP A 485 9.16 14.68 1.70
N PHE A 486 9.67 15.76 1.11
CA PHE A 486 10.82 15.71 0.19
C PHE A 486 12.17 15.60 0.91
N CYS A 487 12.18 15.31 2.21
CA CYS A 487 13.35 15.05 3.04
C CYS A 487 14.33 16.22 3.20
N ASN A 488 13.97 17.41 2.72
CA ASN A 488 14.81 18.59 2.69
C ASN A 488 14.42 19.67 3.72
N ARG A 489 13.43 19.39 4.58
CA ARG A 489 12.93 20.24 5.68
C ARG A 489 12.07 21.45 5.27
N HIS A 490 11.76 21.63 3.98
CA HIS A 490 11.01 22.79 3.50
C HIS A 490 9.97 22.47 2.41
N ASP A 491 10.17 21.41 1.64
CA ASP A 491 9.27 21.01 0.55
C ASP A 491 8.36 19.86 1.00
N TYR A 492 7.06 20.16 1.05
CA TYR A 492 6.00 19.26 1.46
C TYR A 492 4.84 19.43 0.49
N ARG A 493 4.23 18.33 0.07
CA ARG A 493 3.21 18.38 -0.99
C ARG A 493 2.09 17.38 -0.77
N ILE A 494 0.90 17.70 -1.27
CA ILE A 494 -0.21 16.76 -1.41
C ILE A 494 -0.46 16.48 -2.89
N LYS A 495 -0.77 15.22 -3.19
CA LYS A 495 -1.28 14.76 -4.48
C LYS A 495 -2.66 14.14 -4.26
N MET A 496 -3.70 14.79 -4.78
CA MET A 496 -5.08 14.34 -4.68
C MET A 496 -5.90 14.86 -5.87
N CYS A 497 -6.68 13.99 -6.50
CA CYS A 497 -7.68 14.40 -7.50
C CYS A 497 -8.98 14.81 -6.80
N THR A 498 -8.96 15.98 -6.17
CA THR A 498 -10.04 16.43 -5.28
C THR A 498 -11.29 16.85 -6.04
N HIS A 499 -12.44 16.43 -5.52
CA HIS A 499 -13.76 16.87 -5.94
C HIS A 499 -14.40 17.73 -4.83
N PRO A 500 -15.28 18.68 -5.17
CA PRO A 500 -15.98 19.51 -4.19
C PRO A 500 -17.14 18.73 -3.54
N ASP A 501 -16.82 17.64 -2.85
CA ASP A 501 -17.77 16.80 -2.12
C ASP A 501 -17.35 16.54 -0.66
N MET A 502 -18.29 16.04 0.14
CA MET A 502 -18.07 15.82 1.58
C MET A 502 -16.95 14.82 1.87
N LYS A 503 -16.77 13.80 1.03
CA LYS A 503 -15.76 12.77 1.23
C LYS A 503 -14.37 13.39 1.06
N ASP A 504 -14.18 14.10 -0.04
CA ASP A 504 -12.91 14.71 -0.38
C ASP A 504 -12.58 15.91 0.54
N LEU A 505 -13.59 16.58 1.11
CA LEU A 505 -13.40 17.55 2.21
C LEU A 505 -12.75 16.89 3.44
N ILE A 506 -13.27 15.74 3.86
CA ILE A 506 -12.74 14.99 5.00
C ILE A 506 -11.34 14.46 4.69
N THR A 507 -11.14 13.90 3.49
CA THR A 507 -9.83 13.40 3.04
C THR A 507 -8.79 14.52 2.94
N ALA A 508 -9.15 15.72 2.46
CA ALA A 508 -8.22 16.85 2.44
C ALA A 508 -7.71 17.19 3.86
N HIS A 509 -8.56 17.15 4.88
CA HIS A 509 -8.15 17.35 6.27
C HIS A 509 -7.26 16.22 6.80
N HIS A 510 -7.54 14.97 6.42
CA HIS A 510 -6.68 13.82 6.74
C HIS A 510 -5.27 14.02 6.15
N GLU A 511 -5.16 14.33 4.85
CA GLU A 511 -3.86 14.51 4.18
C GLU A 511 -3.10 15.73 4.72
N MET A 512 -3.81 16.81 5.05
CA MET A 512 -3.22 17.98 5.71
C MET A 512 -2.64 17.66 7.09
N ALA A 513 -3.23 16.73 7.83
CA ALA A 513 -2.70 16.29 9.11
C ALA A 513 -1.32 15.64 8.97
N HIS A 514 -1.09 14.88 7.88
CA HIS A 514 0.24 14.33 7.58
C HIS A 514 1.26 15.44 7.31
N ILE A 515 0.89 16.48 6.54
CA ILE A 515 1.77 17.63 6.28
C ILE A 515 2.14 18.35 7.58
N GLU A 516 1.17 18.58 8.45
CA GLU A 516 1.42 19.19 9.77
C GLU A 516 2.32 18.32 10.65
N TYR A 517 2.19 17.00 10.57
CA TYR A 517 3.09 16.11 11.27
C TYR A 517 4.51 16.19 10.70
N PHE A 518 4.66 16.28 9.37
CA PHE A 518 5.95 16.48 8.71
C PHE A 518 6.62 17.78 9.13
N LEU A 519 5.87 18.88 9.20
CA LEU A 519 6.35 20.17 9.68
C LEU A 519 6.81 20.11 11.13
N SER A 520 6.09 19.35 11.97
CA SER A 520 6.38 19.21 13.40
C SER A 520 7.73 18.53 13.67
N TYR A 521 8.09 17.49 12.92
CA TYR A 521 9.35 16.74 13.13
C TYR A 521 10.51 17.17 12.20
N ARG A 522 10.33 18.17 11.34
CA ARG A 522 11.29 18.54 10.28
C ARG A 522 12.72 18.81 10.74
N ASN A 523 12.88 19.25 11.99
CA ASN A 523 14.17 19.59 12.58
C ASN A 523 14.90 18.39 13.21
N LEU A 524 14.29 17.21 13.24
CA LEU A 524 14.93 15.99 13.71
C LEU A 524 15.92 15.45 12.66
N PRO A 525 16.90 14.62 13.06
CA PRO A 525 17.66 13.78 12.14
C PRO A 525 16.72 12.99 11.22
N LYS A 526 17.10 12.79 9.96
CA LYS A 526 16.31 12.14 8.91
C LYS A 526 15.80 10.76 9.33
N VAL A 527 16.60 10.00 10.09
CA VAL A 527 16.22 8.68 10.61
C VAL A 527 15.08 8.74 11.65
N PHE A 528 14.79 9.92 12.21
CA PHE A 528 13.67 10.16 13.14
C PHE A 528 12.50 10.92 12.51
N ARG A 529 12.56 11.26 11.21
CA ARG A 529 11.46 11.92 10.50
C ARG A 529 10.48 10.88 9.96
N ASP A 530 9.76 10.28 10.90
CA ASP A 530 8.70 9.29 10.71
C ASP A 530 7.81 9.34 11.96
N GLY A 531 6.68 8.63 11.95
CA GLY A 531 5.77 8.51 13.08
C GLY A 531 6.45 7.83 14.26
N ALA A 532 5.93 8.05 15.48
CA ALA A 532 6.46 7.41 16.67
C ALA A 532 6.47 5.87 16.57
N ASN A 533 5.45 5.32 15.88
CA ASN A 533 5.39 3.98 15.34
C ASN A 533 4.49 4.00 14.07
N PRO A 534 4.35 2.88 13.32
CA PRO A 534 3.60 2.87 12.06
C PRO A 534 2.13 3.30 12.15
N GLY A 535 1.50 3.21 13.33
CA GLY A 535 0.09 3.59 13.50
C GLY A 535 -0.12 5.08 13.77
N PHE A 536 0.90 5.83 14.17
CA PHE A 536 0.73 7.25 14.53
C PHE A 536 0.39 8.16 13.35
N HIS A 537 1.00 7.93 12.18
CA HIS A 537 0.74 8.75 10.99
C HIS A 537 -0.75 8.71 10.63
N GLU A 538 -1.29 7.51 10.42
CA GLU A 538 -2.69 7.32 10.05
C GLU A 538 -3.65 7.73 11.18
N ALA A 539 -3.32 7.43 12.44
CA ALA A 539 -4.18 7.77 13.58
C ALA A 539 -4.38 9.29 13.72
N ILE A 540 -3.36 10.10 13.43
CA ILE A 540 -3.47 11.56 13.46
C ILE A 540 -4.44 12.03 12.37
N GLY A 541 -4.26 11.58 11.12
CA GLY A 541 -5.17 11.92 10.01
C GLY A 541 -6.62 11.53 10.30
N GLU A 542 -6.84 10.31 10.80
CA GLU A 542 -8.17 9.81 11.18
C GLU A 542 -8.80 10.60 12.34
N THR A 543 -7.99 11.04 13.31
CA THR A 543 -8.50 11.85 14.44
C THR A 543 -9.05 13.19 13.96
N ILE A 544 -8.36 13.84 13.01
CA ILE A 544 -8.82 15.09 12.40
C ILE A 544 -10.09 14.83 11.58
N ALA A 545 -10.10 13.79 10.76
CA ALA A 545 -11.26 13.41 9.96
C ALA A 545 -12.53 13.23 10.80
N LEU A 546 -12.44 12.59 11.98
CA LEU A 546 -13.54 12.40 12.92
C LEU A 546 -14.12 13.72 13.46
N SER A 547 -13.27 14.73 13.67
CA SER A 547 -13.70 16.06 14.12
C SER A 547 -14.43 16.80 13.01
N VAL A 548 -13.87 16.75 11.80
CA VAL A 548 -14.38 17.43 10.60
C VAL A 548 -15.72 16.85 10.14
N SER A 549 -15.89 15.53 10.26
CA SER A 549 -17.14 14.85 9.89
C SER A 549 -18.30 15.13 10.87
N SER A 550 -18.06 15.84 11.98
CA SER A 550 -19.10 16.09 12.98
C SER A 550 -20.15 17.09 12.47
N PRO A 551 -21.46 16.86 12.72
CA PRO A 551 -22.51 17.80 12.31
C PRO A 551 -22.31 19.21 12.87
N ARG A 552 -21.73 19.32 14.07
CA ARG A 552 -21.43 20.59 14.71
C ARG A 552 -20.37 21.38 13.93
N HIS A 553 -19.29 20.73 13.50
CA HIS A 553 -18.27 21.40 12.69
C HIS A 553 -18.85 21.81 11.32
N LEU A 554 -19.56 20.91 10.64
CA LEU A 554 -20.20 21.21 9.36
C LEU A 554 -21.21 22.38 9.46
N GLN A 555 -21.88 22.53 10.60
CA GLN A 555 -22.72 23.70 10.87
C GLN A 555 -21.90 24.99 11.03
N THR A 556 -20.76 24.96 11.71
CA THR A 556 -19.87 26.14 11.83
C THR A 556 -19.32 26.60 10.47
N LEU A 557 -19.16 25.67 9.53
CA LEU A 557 -18.82 25.95 8.13
C LEU A 557 -19.99 26.50 7.30
N GLY A 558 -21.19 26.60 7.87
CA GLY A 558 -22.40 26.99 7.15
C GLY A 558 -22.91 25.93 6.16
N LEU A 559 -22.35 24.72 6.18
CA LEU A 559 -22.73 23.62 5.28
C LEU A 559 -23.99 22.87 5.76
N VAL A 560 -24.39 23.08 7.03
CA VAL A 560 -25.60 22.51 7.62
C VAL A 560 -26.39 23.63 8.31
N GLN A 561 -27.63 23.86 7.88
CA GLN A 561 -28.48 24.97 8.34
C GLN A 561 -29.02 24.79 9.78
N ARG A 562 -29.30 23.54 10.19
CA ARG A 562 -29.77 23.19 11.53
C ARG A 562 -29.02 21.95 12.00
N SER A 563 -28.45 21.99 13.20
CA SER A 563 -27.91 20.80 13.84
C SER A 563 -29.04 19.77 13.95
N ILE A 564 -28.90 18.64 13.26
CA ILE A 564 -29.80 17.50 13.43
C ILE A 564 -29.33 16.81 14.71
N ASP A 565 -29.90 17.20 15.84
CA ASP A 565 -29.68 16.59 17.14
C ASP A 565 -30.91 15.74 17.47
N ASP A 566 -31.09 14.65 16.71
CA ASP A 566 -32.09 13.63 17.00
C ASP A 566 -31.41 12.28 17.21
N THR A 567 -31.90 11.52 18.20
CA THR A 567 -31.30 10.24 18.60
C THR A 567 -31.24 9.24 17.45
N ALA A 568 -32.13 9.34 16.46
CA ALA A 568 -32.20 8.41 15.34
C ALA A 568 -31.06 8.63 14.35
N HIS A 569 -30.74 9.88 14.00
CA HIS A 569 -29.61 10.22 13.14
C HIS A 569 -28.29 9.92 13.84
N ASP A 570 -28.15 10.25 15.12
CA ASP A 570 -26.94 9.94 15.91
C ASP A 570 -26.70 8.44 15.99
N THR A 571 -27.76 7.67 16.27
CA THR A 571 -27.65 6.20 16.31
C THR A 571 -27.25 5.65 14.93
N ASN A 572 -27.83 6.14 13.84
CA ASN A 572 -27.47 5.69 12.49
C ASN A 572 -26.03 6.09 12.11
N TYR A 573 -25.57 7.27 12.53
CA TYR A 573 -24.19 7.72 12.36
C TYR A 573 -23.23 6.81 13.12
N LEU A 574 -23.40 6.65 14.43
CA LEU A 574 -22.57 5.78 15.26
C LEU A 574 -22.58 4.34 14.77
N PHE A 575 -23.75 3.83 14.37
CA PHE A 575 -23.88 2.50 13.79
C PHE A 575 -23.06 2.38 12.51
N THR A 576 -23.15 3.34 11.59
CA THR A 576 -22.38 3.28 10.33
C THR A 576 -20.87 3.41 10.57
N GLN A 577 -20.46 4.26 11.51
CA GLN A 577 -19.05 4.33 11.95
C GLN A 577 -18.58 2.97 12.51
N ALA A 578 -19.42 2.30 13.32
CA ALA A 578 -19.10 0.98 13.85
C ALA A 578 -19.03 -0.11 12.75
N MET A 579 -19.89 -0.03 11.73
CA MET A 579 -19.87 -0.95 10.58
C MET A 579 -18.57 -0.84 9.76
N ASP A 580 -17.88 0.29 9.80
CA ASP A 580 -16.59 0.47 9.14
C ASP A 580 -15.41 0.24 10.11
N LYS A 581 -15.35 1.02 11.19
CA LYS A 581 -14.19 1.07 12.09
C LYS A 581 -14.15 -0.09 13.08
N LEU A 582 -15.27 -0.40 13.74
CA LEU A 582 -15.32 -1.47 14.75
C LEU A 582 -15.31 -2.87 14.11
N ALA A 583 -16.02 -3.05 12.99
CA ALA A 583 -16.03 -4.31 12.25
C ALA A 583 -14.67 -4.67 11.64
N PHE A 584 -13.84 -3.66 11.35
CA PHE A 584 -12.50 -3.83 10.81
C PHE A 584 -11.48 -4.36 11.81
N LEU A 585 -11.55 -3.97 13.09
CA LEU A 585 -10.56 -4.34 14.10
C LEU A 585 -10.28 -5.86 14.17
N PRO A 586 -11.29 -6.75 14.29
CA PRO A 586 -10.99 -8.19 14.32
C PRO A 586 -10.52 -8.73 12.97
N PHE A 587 -10.85 -8.08 11.84
CA PHE A 587 -10.25 -8.42 10.54
C PHE A 587 -8.75 -8.16 10.55
N ALA A 588 -8.37 -6.94 10.97
CA ALA A 588 -6.99 -6.51 10.99
C ALA A 588 -6.13 -7.36 11.93
N LEU A 589 -6.68 -7.68 13.10
CA LEU A 589 -6.05 -8.59 14.06
C LEU A 589 -5.79 -9.98 13.47
N VAL A 590 -6.78 -10.58 12.81
CA VAL A 590 -6.64 -11.92 12.22
C VAL A 590 -5.58 -11.94 11.12
N MET A 591 -5.48 -10.90 10.29
CA MET A 591 -4.49 -10.79 9.23
C MET A 591 -3.07 -10.96 9.75
N ASP A 592 -2.68 -10.17 10.75
CA ASP A 592 -1.32 -10.21 11.27
C ASP A 592 -1.09 -11.32 12.27
N ARG A 593 -2.07 -11.69 13.10
CA ARG A 593 -1.94 -12.88 13.95
C ARG A 593 -1.68 -14.13 13.12
N TRP A 594 -2.41 -14.31 12.01
CA TRP A 594 -2.17 -15.42 11.09
C TRP A 594 -0.75 -15.37 10.52
N ARG A 595 -0.29 -14.21 10.02
CA ARG A 595 1.06 -14.08 9.47
C ARG A 595 2.17 -14.27 10.50
N TRP A 596 1.95 -13.80 11.72
CA TRP A 596 2.86 -13.98 12.83
C TRP A 596 3.08 -15.46 13.15
N ASP A 597 2.02 -16.26 13.17
CA ASP A 597 2.09 -17.71 13.38
C ASP A 597 2.76 -18.44 12.20
N VAL A 598 2.59 -17.92 10.97
CA VAL A 598 3.29 -18.43 9.78
C VAL A 598 4.80 -18.12 9.85
N PHE A 599 5.17 -16.89 10.21
CA PHE A 599 6.57 -16.48 10.27
C PHE A 599 7.35 -17.16 11.39
N THR A 600 6.72 -17.40 12.56
CA THR A 600 7.35 -18.19 13.64
C THR A 600 7.45 -19.68 13.31
N GLY A 601 6.71 -20.15 12.31
CA GLY A 601 6.64 -21.56 11.92
C GLY A 601 5.69 -22.40 12.78
N ASP A 602 4.89 -21.76 13.64
CA ASP A 602 3.81 -22.40 14.41
C ASP A 602 2.73 -22.97 13.49
N VAL A 603 2.55 -22.34 12.32
CA VAL A 603 1.63 -22.77 11.26
C VAL A 603 2.41 -23.00 9.98
N ARG A 604 2.31 -24.20 9.43
CA ARG A 604 2.95 -24.59 8.16
C ARG A 604 1.96 -24.57 7.00
N LYS A 605 2.48 -24.67 5.78
CA LYS A 605 1.73 -24.67 4.52
C LYS A 605 0.53 -25.60 4.48
N GLU A 606 0.60 -26.75 5.16
CA GLU A 606 -0.49 -27.74 5.23
C GLU A 606 -1.63 -27.32 6.17
N GLN A 607 -1.51 -26.17 6.82
CA GLN A 607 -2.45 -25.65 7.80
C GLN A 607 -2.84 -24.19 7.54
N TYR A 608 -2.27 -23.56 6.50
CA TYR A 608 -2.48 -22.14 6.20
C TYR A 608 -3.95 -21.78 6.14
N ASN A 609 -4.74 -22.51 5.36
CA ASN A 609 -6.11 -22.10 5.09
C ASN A 609 -7.05 -22.44 6.24
N CYS A 610 -6.88 -23.61 6.87
CA CYS A 610 -7.71 -23.99 8.01
C CYS A 610 -7.39 -23.14 9.25
N HIS A 611 -6.13 -22.74 9.46
CA HIS A 611 -5.76 -21.83 10.55
C HIS A 611 -6.34 -20.44 10.31
N TRP A 612 -6.26 -19.92 9.08
CA TRP A 612 -6.91 -18.67 8.69
C TRP A 612 -8.40 -18.67 9.08
N TRP A 613 -9.15 -19.70 8.69
CA TRP A 613 -10.58 -19.79 9.00
C TRP A 613 -10.88 -20.01 10.48
N ARG A 614 -10.00 -20.67 11.22
CA ARG A 614 -10.13 -20.78 12.69
C ARG A 614 -10.03 -19.40 13.34
N LEU A 615 -9.04 -18.60 12.97
CA LEU A 615 -8.85 -17.25 13.50
C LEU A 615 -10.01 -16.33 13.10
N ARG A 616 -10.45 -16.39 11.83
CA ARG A 616 -11.64 -15.68 11.35
C ARG A 616 -12.90 -16.02 12.15
N GLU A 617 -13.13 -17.29 12.43
CA GLU A 617 -14.28 -17.73 13.22
C GLU A 617 -14.15 -17.26 14.68
N GLN A 618 -12.97 -17.37 15.28
CA GLN A 618 -12.71 -16.99 16.67
C GLN A 618 -12.84 -15.49 16.93
N TYR A 619 -12.23 -14.64 16.09
CA TYR A 619 -12.15 -13.21 16.32
C TYR A 619 -13.27 -12.44 15.63
N GLN A 620 -13.60 -12.79 14.39
CA GLN A 620 -14.67 -12.11 13.65
C GLN A 620 -16.03 -12.79 13.78
N GLY A 621 -16.12 -14.05 14.22
CA GLY A 621 -17.41 -14.75 14.23
C GLY A 621 -17.98 -14.94 12.81
N VAL A 622 -17.11 -15.17 11.83
CA VAL A 622 -17.48 -15.37 10.42
C VAL A 622 -16.99 -16.72 9.89
N LYS A 623 -17.70 -17.27 8.92
CA LYS A 623 -17.37 -18.54 8.25
C LYS A 623 -17.35 -18.39 6.73
N PRO A 624 -16.61 -19.22 5.98
CA PRO A 624 -16.75 -19.25 4.53
C PRO A 624 -18.15 -19.73 4.14
N PRO A 625 -18.72 -19.24 3.00
CA PRO A 625 -20.03 -19.68 2.53
C PRO A 625 -20.03 -21.12 1.98
N VAL A 626 -18.85 -21.59 1.53
CA VAL A 626 -18.62 -22.94 1.00
C VAL A 626 -17.51 -23.62 1.80
N LEU A 627 -17.51 -24.96 1.82
CA LEU A 627 -16.43 -25.71 2.47
C LEU A 627 -15.09 -25.41 1.81
N ARG A 628 -14.07 -25.20 2.65
CA ARG A 628 -12.69 -24.92 2.21
C ARG A 628 -11.76 -26.08 2.59
N SER A 629 -10.61 -26.12 1.93
CA SER A 629 -9.57 -27.12 2.15
C SER A 629 -8.19 -26.47 2.15
N GLU A 630 -7.14 -27.25 2.36
CA GLU A 630 -5.75 -26.80 2.22
C GLU A 630 -5.26 -26.75 0.76
N LEU A 631 -6.12 -27.13 -0.20
CA LEU A 631 -5.90 -26.82 -1.62
C LEU A 631 -6.23 -25.36 -1.92
N ASP A 632 -7.01 -24.71 -1.05
CA ASP A 632 -7.32 -23.29 -1.11
C ASP A 632 -6.26 -22.49 -0.31
N PHE A 633 -6.18 -21.19 -0.59
CA PHE A 633 -5.34 -20.25 0.16
C PHE A 633 -6.03 -18.89 0.20
N ASP A 634 -7.12 -18.83 0.98
CA ASP A 634 -7.97 -17.65 1.09
C ASP A 634 -7.27 -16.38 1.60
N PRO A 635 -6.25 -16.39 2.49
CA PRO A 635 -5.53 -15.16 2.83
C PRO A 635 -4.86 -14.52 1.59
N GLY A 636 -4.36 -15.31 0.64
CA GLY A 636 -3.77 -14.79 -0.60
C GLY A 636 -4.75 -14.03 -1.50
N SER A 637 -6.05 -14.09 -1.23
CA SER A 637 -7.07 -13.30 -1.95
C SER A 637 -7.22 -11.87 -1.45
N LYS A 638 -6.44 -11.43 -0.45
CA LYS A 638 -6.40 -10.04 0.06
C LYS A 638 -5.06 -9.39 -0.27
N TYR A 639 -5.08 -8.27 -0.99
CA TYR A 639 -3.90 -7.54 -1.53
C TYR A 639 -2.66 -7.49 -0.61
N HIS A 640 -2.83 -7.24 0.68
CA HIS A 640 -1.70 -7.04 1.60
C HIS A 640 -0.88 -8.31 1.85
N ILE A 641 -1.45 -9.49 1.60
CA ILE A 641 -0.75 -10.77 1.66
C ILE A 641 0.23 -10.93 0.48
N PRO A 642 -0.19 -10.91 -0.80
CA PRO A 642 0.76 -10.98 -1.93
C PRO A 642 1.69 -9.77 -2.02
N ALA A 643 1.27 -8.59 -1.55
CA ALA A 643 2.13 -7.40 -1.46
C ALA A 643 3.14 -7.45 -0.29
N ASN A 644 3.02 -8.42 0.61
CA ASN A 644 3.83 -8.56 1.83
C ASN A 644 3.87 -7.30 2.74
N ILE A 645 2.74 -6.60 2.86
CA ILE A 645 2.62 -5.35 3.64
C ILE A 645 2.04 -5.66 5.03
N PRO A 646 2.69 -5.27 6.15
CA PRO A 646 2.14 -5.43 7.51
C PRO A 646 0.72 -4.83 7.65
N TYR A 647 -0.12 -5.40 8.51
CA TYR A 647 -1.54 -5.04 8.62
C TYR A 647 -1.96 -4.48 9.98
N ILE A 648 -1.17 -4.69 11.04
CA ILE A 648 -1.46 -4.26 12.41
C ILE A 648 -1.30 -2.74 12.64
N ARG A 649 -0.92 -2.00 11.59
CA ARG A 649 -0.70 -0.55 11.60
C ARG A 649 -1.98 0.25 11.83
#